data_AF-A0A7T5E718-F1
#
_entry.id   AF-A0A7T5E718-F1
#
_cell.length_a   1.000
_cell.length_b   1.000
_cell.length_c   1.000
_cell.angle_alpha   90.00
_cell.angle_beta   90.00
_cell.angle_gamma   90.00
#
_symmetry.space_group_name_H-M   'P 1'
#
loop_
_entity.id
_entity.type
_entity.pdbx_description
1 polymer ?
#
loop_
_entity_poly.entity_id
_entity_poly.type
_entity_poly.pdbx_seq_one_letter_code
_entity_poly.pdbx_strand_id
1 'polypeptide(L)'
;MLYCVWLSPEQTPPPNSLPPLGGKAATLAHLAQAHFPVLPGVVLLPQAFWASLPLDHRDALTLTNDHIPTHIAPAVIAEVRRCLKAIEAPEQRWAVRSSALAEDGTQQSYAGQLETVLGVALADLESAILKVWQSAFSESLQAYRQAQDSPNSETSDTEVSSLQTSATSTHLQPPAVLIQLMLNPVAAGVAFSADPISGRRGVTVIQAVYGLSAALVNGDVVGDTYLVSREGQILERRLALQTQQQRIDTSGNLTWEPVPAEAQQRAVLTDSQILDIAQLAQKISHHQSRPQDIEWAWVEEPPHPPTPSPTRGEGEPETFQSPSPNLGEGFRVRAANLYLLQARPITTLATQPDPDGTYGLWDNSNIVESYSGVTTPLTFSFARKAYTEVYQQFCRFMGVPDGVIAQHRQVFQTMIGFLQGRIYYNLLSWYRVLTFLPGYRLNARFLEQMLGVQQGLPDAVMADIRRQNQTHPAADALRLAWSTGRILTNYATLNRRIQRYHQRLGRVLMTADQLATLPDQRPDELVKIYRRIEGELLTHWDAPLINDFFAMIFYGVLKKLVTRWYDDTTGALQNTLISLTGDIISTEPAQRITEMAAMLADYPESINVFCNGSLAEIQRTLKTIPPLAAAYQQYLAKFGDRCLEELKLESPTLSDDPLPLLRTVGYMAQKKPSPPQSPSPQGRGGGRTENTHCSNDLLPSNSPLPVGEGPGVRAKDLEVRAKVLGVRAILFRWVLHNTRRLVRNRENLRFERTRVFGQARRVFVELGKRFYALDWLDDPADIFFLEVEEIMGLVEGTATTLDLRGLVSVRQAQYQQHLAAPALPRRLETFGLPSLGLSSPSVPSFEAELSTDLGISQVTDSNDTWQGTGCAPGMVQGRVCLVSHPRQWLQRQGAPKENQEPQILVATSTDPGWVLLFPHAQGLLVERGSVLSHVAIVARELGLPMVSDLPNVTTLLKEGDWVAVDGRTGRVQRISPES
;
A
#
# COMPACT_ATOMS: atom_id res chain seq x y z
N MET A 1 -38.50 -3.22 -40.52
CA MET A 1 -37.43 -3.04 -39.52
C MET A 1 -36.25 -2.41 -40.24
N LEU A 2 -35.56 -1.46 -39.61
CA LEU A 2 -34.29 -0.93 -40.13
C LEU A 2 -33.19 -1.90 -39.71
N TYR A 3 -32.41 -2.40 -40.67
CA TYR A 3 -31.29 -3.31 -40.41
C TYR A 3 -29.93 -2.59 -40.38
N CYS A 4 -29.90 -1.32 -40.79
CA CYS A 4 -28.67 -0.53 -40.95
C CYS A 4 -28.69 0.77 -40.13
N VAL A 5 -27.53 1.18 -39.63
CA VAL A 5 -27.28 2.50 -39.02
C VAL A 5 -26.18 3.23 -39.79
N TRP A 6 -26.38 4.52 -40.05
CA TRP A 6 -25.40 5.36 -40.75
C TRP A 6 -24.34 5.89 -39.79
N LEU A 7 -23.09 5.88 -40.25
CA LEU A 7 -21.97 6.56 -39.59
C LEU A 7 -21.65 7.84 -40.37
N SER A 8 -22.37 8.91 -40.03
CA SER A 8 -22.09 10.25 -40.52
C SER A 8 -22.49 11.30 -39.49
N PRO A 9 -21.83 12.47 -39.44
CA PRO A 9 -22.13 13.51 -38.44
C PRO A 9 -23.60 13.95 -38.41
N GLU A 10 -24.28 13.91 -39.56
CA GLU A 10 -25.65 14.42 -39.73
C GLU A 10 -26.73 13.32 -39.60
N GLN A 11 -26.37 12.04 -39.76
CA GLN A 11 -27.35 10.93 -39.85
C GLN A 11 -27.16 9.85 -38.78
N THR A 12 -26.16 9.97 -37.90
CA THR A 12 -25.96 9.03 -36.79
C THR A 12 -27.00 9.28 -35.68
N PRO A 13 -27.80 8.29 -35.24
CA PRO A 13 -28.82 8.46 -34.19
C PRO A 13 -28.21 8.80 -32.83
N PRO A 14 -28.85 9.65 -31.99
CA PRO A 14 -28.28 10.08 -30.72
C PRO A 14 -27.93 8.89 -29.79
N PRO A 15 -26.90 9.02 -28.91
CA PRO A 15 -26.34 7.91 -28.14
C PRO A 15 -27.36 7.06 -27.38
N ASN A 16 -28.35 7.71 -26.77
CA ASN A 16 -29.42 7.05 -25.99
C ASN A 16 -30.42 6.24 -26.84
N SER A 17 -30.31 6.30 -28.17
CA SER A 17 -31.18 5.61 -29.13
C SER A 17 -30.42 4.62 -30.01
N LEU A 18 -29.12 4.42 -29.78
CA LEU A 18 -28.31 3.51 -30.58
C LEU A 18 -28.66 2.05 -30.24
N PRO A 19 -28.98 1.21 -31.24
CA PRO A 19 -29.08 -0.24 -31.06
C PRO A 19 -27.70 -0.84 -30.69
N PRO A 20 -27.61 -2.12 -30.27
CA PRO A 20 -26.33 -2.75 -29.96
C PRO A 20 -25.43 -2.82 -31.23
N LEU A 21 -24.56 -1.83 -31.40
CA LEU A 21 -23.66 -1.68 -32.55
C LEU A 21 -22.35 -2.46 -32.41
N GLY A 22 -22.06 -3.05 -31.24
CA GLY A 22 -20.73 -3.57 -30.92
C GLY A 22 -19.73 -2.46 -30.53
N GLY A 23 -18.59 -2.83 -29.94
CA GLY A 23 -17.62 -1.89 -29.36
C GLY A 23 -17.04 -0.88 -30.37
N LYS A 24 -16.45 -1.39 -31.46
CA LYS A 24 -15.82 -0.56 -32.50
C LYS A 24 -16.82 0.40 -33.15
N ALA A 25 -17.96 -0.11 -33.60
CA ALA A 25 -18.91 0.69 -34.35
C ALA A 25 -19.65 1.69 -33.46
N ALA A 26 -19.92 1.36 -32.19
CA ALA A 26 -20.44 2.33 -31.22
C ALA A 26 -19.44 3.47 -30.96
N THR A 27 -18.15 3.14 -30.81
CA THR A 27 -17.10 4.14 -30.60
C THR A 27 -16.99 5.10 -31.79
N LEU A 28 -16.99 4.57 -33.01
CA LEU A 28 -16.96 5.38 -34.23
C LEU A 28 -18.23 6.22 -34.41
N ALA A 29 -19.41 5.69 -34.06
CA ALA A 29 -20.67 6.44 -34.11
C ALA A 29 -20.62 7.67 -33.18
N HIS A 30 -20.14 7.51 -31.95
CA HIS A 30 -19.99 8.62 -31.00
C HIS A 30 -18.98 9.66 -31.51
N LEU A 31 -17.85 9.22 -32.07
CA LEU A 31 -16.84 10.13 -32.61
C LEU A 31 -17.34 10.87 -33.86
N ALA A 32 -18.10 10.20 -34.73
CA ALA A 32 -18.69 10.82 -35.91
C ALA A 32 -19.69 11.94 -35.53
N GLN A 33 -20.52 11.71 -34.51
CA GLN A 33 -21.42 12.73 -33.96
C GLN A 33 -20.69 13.93 -33.37
N ALA A 34 -19.54 13.70 -32.75
CA ALA A 34 -18.69 14.75 -32.22
C ALA A 34 -17.84 15.46 -33.32
N HIS A 35 -18.15 15.23 -34.60
CA HIS A 35 -17.47 15.82 -35.76
C HIS A 35 -15.97 15.50 -35.85
N PHE A 36 -15.52 14.38 -35.27
CA PHE A 36 -14.20 13.84 -35.60
C PHE A 36 -14.16 13.35 -37.06
N PRO A 37 -12.98 13.27 -37.70
CA PRO A 37 -12.86 12.87 -39.10
C PRO A 37 -13.04 11.35 -39.28
N VAL A 38 -14.18 10.82 -38.85
CA VAL A 38 -14.57 9.43 -39.01
C VAL A 38 -14.95 9.18 -40.46
N LEU A 39 -14.46 8.07 -41.01
CA LEU A 39 -14.79 7.71 -42.37
C LEU A 39 -16.27 7.31 -42.51
N PRO A 40 -17.00 7.81 -43.52
CA PRO A 40 -18.39 7.42 -43.75
C PRO A 40 -18.55 5.91 -43.92
N GLY A 41 -19.63 5.39 -43.36
CA GLY A 41 -19.92 3.96 -43.41
C GLY A 41 -21.32 3.62 -42.93
N VAL A 42 -21.62 2.32 -42.96
CA VAL A 42 -22.88 1.74 -42.53
C VAL A 42 -22.59 0.60 -41.57
N VAL A 43 -23.33 0.53 -40.47
CA VAL A 43 -23.30 -0.58 -39.52
C VAL A 43 -24.52 -1.46 -39.76
N LEU A 44 -24.29 -2.72 -40.08
CA LEU A 44 -25.31 -3.75 -40.16
C LEU A 44 -25.56 -4.30 -38.74
N LEU A 45 -26.81 -4.20 -38.30
CA LEU A 45 -27.20 -4.55 -36.94
C LEU A 45 -27.28 -6.08 -36.73
N PRO A 46 -27.09 -6.58 -35.49
CA PRO A 46 -27.23 -8.00 -35.18
C PRO A 46 -28.57 -8.63 -35.61
N GLN A 47 -29.67 -7.85 -35.67
CA GLN A 47 -30.97 -8.30 -36.16
C GLN A 47 -30.93 -8.80 -37.61
N ALA A 48 -29.99 -8.30 -38.43
CA ALA A 48 -29.80 -8.73 -39.80
C ALA A 48 -29.33 -10.19 -39.91
N PHE A 49 -28.53 -10.65 -38.95
CA PHE A 49 -28.10 -12.04 -38.85
C PHE A 49 -29.30 -12.97 -38.65
N TRP A 50 -30.12 -12.66 -37.64
CA TRP A 50 -31.32 -13.44 -37.30
C TRP A 50 -32.35 -13.45 -38.44
N ALA A 51 -32.54 -12.31 -39.11
CA ALA A 51 -33.42 -12.23 -40.28
C ALA A 51 -32.95 -13.08 -41.48
N SER A 52 -31.67 -13.44 -41.51
CA SER A 52 -31.03 -14.24 -42.57
C SER A 52 -30.98 -15.74 -42.25
N LEU A 53 -31.39 -16.17 -41.05
CA LEU A 53 -31.53 -17.58 -40.72
C LEU A 53 -32.84 -18.18 -41.28
N PRO A 54 -32.88 -19.50 -41.59
CA PRO A 54 -34.12 -20.21 -41.88
C PRO A 54 -35.10 -20.11 -40.70
N LEU A 55 -36.41 -20.13 -40.98
CA LEU A 55 -37.46 -19.88 -39.97
C LEU A 55 -37.30 -20.77 -38.72
N ASP A 56 -36.93 -22.04 -38.90
CA ASP A 56 -36.80 -23.03 -37.84
C ASP A 56 -35.62 -22.77 -36.89
N HIS A 57 -34.68 -21.89 -37.27
CA HIS A 57 -33.48 -21.56 -36.51
C HIS A 57 -33.52 -20.16 -35.87
N ARG A 58 -34.60 -19.38 -36.07
CA ARG A 58 -34.69 -17.99 -35.60
C ARG A 58 -34.98 -17.86 -34.10
N ASP A 59 -35.58 -18.88 -33.49
CA ASP A 59 -35.91 -18.94 -32.07
C ASP A 59 -34.88 -19.73 -31.24
N ALA A 60 -33.74 -20.08 -31.83
CA ALA A 60 -32.70 -20.85 -31.15
C ALA A 60 -32.12 -20.06 -29.96
N LEU A 61 -32.25 -20.63 -28.75
CA LEU A 61 -31.70 -20.03 -27.53
C LEU A 61 -30.17 -20.02 -27.54
N THR A 62 -29.50 -20.96 -28.21
CA THR A 62 -28.04 -21.08 -28.27
C THR A 62 -27.57 -21.26 -29.71
N LEU A 63 -26.66 -20.39 -30.18
CA LEU A 63 -26.06 -20.52 -31.51
C LEU A 63 -24.90 -21.55 -31.47
N THR A 64 -24.92 -22.50 -32.41
CA THR A 64 -23.83 -23.45 -32.69
C THR A 64 -23.31 -23.24 -34.11
N ASN A 65 -22.26 -23.97 -34.54
CA ASN A 65 -21.73 -23.88 -35.91
C ASN A 65 -22.78 -24.21 -37.00
N ASP A 66 -23.86 -24.91 -36.66
CA ASP A 66 -24.97 -25.21 -37.57
C ASP A 66 -25.94 -24.02 -37.78
N HIS A 67 -25.76 -22.93 -37.00
CA HIS A 67 -26.63 -21.74 -37.00
C HIS A 67 -25.98 -20.54 -37.70
N ILE A 68 -25.21 -20.78 -38.77
CA ILE A 68 -24.59 -19.72 -39.57
C ILE A 68 -25.39 -19.54 -40.87
N PRO A 69 -25.87 -18.33 -41.19
CA PRO A 69 -26.53 -18.06 -42.47
C PRO A 69 -25.61 -18.42 -43.65
N THR A 70 -26.17 -19.09 -44.66
CA THR A 70 -25.47 -19.37 -45.93
C THR A 70 -25.74 -18.30 -46.99
N HIS A 71 -26.79 -17.49 -46.80
CA HIS A 71 -27.20 -16.37 -47.65
C HIS A 71 -27.73 -15.22 -46.79
N ILE A 72 -27.69 -13.98 -47.31
CA ILE A 72 -28.28 -12.82 -46.63
C ILE A 72 -29.72 -12.62 -47.11
N ALA A 73 -30.65 -12.33 -46.20
CA ALA A 73 -32.03 -12.07 -46.57
C ALA A 73 -32.14 -10.95 -47.64
N PRO A 74 -32.93 -11.12 -48.72
CA PRO A 74 -33.01 -10.15 -49.82
C PRO A 74 -33.33 -8.72 -49.38
N ALA A 75 -34.19 -8.56 -48.36
CA ALA A 75 -34.54 -7.26 -47.80
C ALA A 75 -33.34 -6.58 -47.09
N VAL A 76 -32.51 -7.35 -46.40
CA VAL A 76 -31.34 -6.87 -45.67
C VAL A 76 -30.27 -6.38 -46.65
N ILE A 77 -29.89 -7.22 -47.63
CA ILE A 77 -28.85 -6.86 -48.60
C ILE A 77 -29.28 -5.69 -49.51
N ALA A 78 -30.58 -5.59 -49.83
CA ALA A 78 -31.13 -4.44 -50.56
C ALA A 78 -31.02 -3.14 -49.75
N GLU A 79 -31.29 -3.19 -48.44
CA GLU A 79 -31.13 -2.04 -47.55
C GLU A 79 -29.66 -1.60 -47.44
N VAL A 80 -28.73 -2.53 -47.23
CA VAL A 80 -27.29 -2.25 -47.19
C VAL A 80 -26.84 -1.60 -48.51
N ARG A 81 -27.17 -2.19 -49.66
CA ARG A 81 -26.81 -1.63 -50.98
C ARG A 81 -27.42 -0.25 -51.21
N ARG A 82 -28.65 -0.01 -50.75
CA ARG A 82 -29.29 1.32 -50.82
C ARG A 82 -28.52 2.35 -49.99
N CYS A 83 -28.11 1.99 -48.77
CA CYS A 83 -27.33 2.88 -47.93
C CYS A 83 -25.95 3.19 -48.55
N LEU A 84 -25.22 2.17 -49.01
CA LEU A 84 -23.91 2.37 -49.63
C LEU A 84 -23.98 3.17 -50.94
N LYS A 85 -25.03 3.01 -51.76
CA LYS A 85 -25.24 3.83 -52.97
C LYS A 85 -25.46 5.30 -52.66
N ALA A 86 -26.09 5.61 -51.53
CA ALA A 86 -26.34 6.99 -51.10
C ALA A 86 -25.08 7.68 -50.54
N ILE A 87 -23.97 6.95 -50.36
CA ILE A 87 -22.62 7.51 -50.12
C ILE A 87 -21.97 7.99 -51.46
N GLU A 88 -22.72 8.02 -52.59
CA GLU A 88 -22.31 8.49 -53.94
C GLU A 88 -20.98 7.90 -54.45
N ALA A 89 -20.82 6.57 -54.37
CA ALA A 89 -19.55 5.92 -54.70
C ALA A 89 -19.68 4.56 -55.43
N PRO A 90 -20.09 4.55 -56.72
CA PRO A 90 -20.31 3.31 -57.47
C PRO A 90 -19.03 2.52 -57.81
N GLU A 91 -17.86 3.17 -57.87
CA GLU A 91 -16.57 2.53 -58.21
C GLU A 91 -15.67 2.24 -56.99
N GLN A 92 -16.05 2.68 -55.79
CA GLN A 92 -15.24 2.52 -54.58
C GLN A 92 -15.33 1.10 -53.99
N ARG A 93 -14.27 0.72 -53.26
CA ARG A 93 -14.18 -0.53 -52.50
C ARG A 93 -14.53 -0.29 -51.02
N TRP A 94 -14.89 -1.35 -50.32
CA TRP A 94 -15.35 -1.30 -48.93
C TRP A 94 -14.48 -2.18 -48.02
N ALA A 95 -14.29 -1.73 -46.78
CA ALA A 95 -13.77 -2.53 -45.69
C ALA A 95 -14.95 -3.08 -44.88
N VAL A 96 -15.04 -4.40 -44.74
CA VAL A 96 -16.08 -5.09 -43.99
C VAL A 96 -15.44 -5.66 -42.72
N ARG A 97 -15.82 -5.10 -41.57
CA ARG A 97 -15.20 -5.34 -40.25
C ARG A 97 -16.25 -5.88 -39.28
N SER A 98 -15.85 -6.80 -38.42
CA SER A 98 -16.64 -7.22 -37.25
C SER A 98 -16.70 -6.12 -36.19
N SER A 99 -17.83 -6.05 -35.48
CA SER A 99 -17.97 -5.29 -34.24
C SER A 99 -18.82 -6.07 -33.23
N ALA A 100 -18.18 -6.78 -32.31
CA ALA A 100 -18.86 -7.50 -31.23
C ALA A 100 -19.01 -6.62 -29.96
N LEU A 101 -20.02 -6.91 -29.14
CA LEU A 101 -20.32 -6.14 -27.91
C LEU A 101 -19.18 -6.18 -26.88
N ALA A 102 -18.45 -7.29 -26.81
CA ALA A 102 -17.35 -7.48 -25.87
C ALA A 102 -15.96 -7.35 -26.54
N GLU A 103 -15.88 -6.88 -27.80
CA GLU A 103 -14.61 -6.75 -28.53
C GLU A 103 -13.67 -5.69 -27.95
N ASP A 104 -14.25 -4.60 -27.40
CA ASP A 104 -13.54 -3.45 -26.83
C ASP A 104 -13.91 -3.20 -25.35
N GLY A 105 -14.24 -4.27 -24.63
CA GLY A 105 -14.61 -4.21 -23.21
C GLY A 105 -13.47 -3.72 -22.33
N THR A 106 -13.81 -3.08 -21.21
CA THR A 106 -12.82 -2.57 -20.22
C THR A 106 -12.07 -3.66 -19.47
N GLN A 107 -12.58 -4.89 -19.49
CA GLN A 107 -12.03 -6.05 -18.77
C GLN A 107 -11.58 -7.17 -19.74
N GLN A 108 -12.10 -7.18 -20.98
CA GLN A 108 -11.95 -8.28 -21.94
C GLN A 108 -11.92 -7.69 -23.35
N SER A 109 -10.89 -8.02 -24.16
CA SER A 109 -10.80 -7.58 -25.56
C SER A 109 -10.52 -8.78 -26.45
N TYR A 110 -11.39 -9.00 -27.44
CA TYR A 110 -11.23 -10.04 -28.49
C TYR A 110 -10.33 -9.56 -29.64
N ALA A 111 -9.35 -8.70 -29.34
CA ALA A 111 -8.51 -8.05 -30.33
C ALA A 111 -7.85 -9.08 -31.28
N GLY A 112 -8.06 -8.89 -32.59
CA GLY A 112 -7.44 -9.70 -33.64
C GLY A 112 -8.04 -11.09 -33.87
N GLN A 113 -9.11 -11.47 -33.15
CA GLN A 113 -9.70 -12.82 -33.26
C GLN A 113 -10.87 -12.91 -34.24
N LEU A 114 -11.46 -11.77 -34.64
CA LEU A 114 -12.56 -11.71 -35.60
C LEU A 114 -12.06 -11.20 -36.96
N GLU A 115 -12.62 -11.73 -38.05
CA GLU A 115 -12.13 -11.43 -39.39
C GLU A 115 -12.48 -10.00 -39.86
N THR A 116 -11.61 -9.45 -40.69
CA THR A 116 -11.82 -8.22 -41.47
C THR A 116 -11.52 -8.51 -42.93
N VAL A 117 -12.41 -8.09 -43.83
CA VAL A 117 -12.24 -8.25 -45.29
C VAL A 117 -12.08 -6.87 -45.92
N LEU A 118 -10.94 -6.64 -46.58
CA LEU A 118 -10.60 -5.37 -47.23
C LEU A 118 -10.81 -5.45 -48.74
N GLY A 119 -11.02 -4.31 -49.39
CA GLY A 119 -11.06 -4.22 -50.86
C GLY A 119 -12.33 -4.76 -51.52
N VAL A 120 -13.44 -4.86 -50.77
CA VAL A 120 -14.67 -5.52 -51.20
C VAL A 120 -15.44 -4.67 -52.20
N ALA A 121 -15.76 -5.23 -53.38
CA ALA A 121 -16.67 -4.60 -54.33
C ALA A 121 -18.14 -4.76 -53.91
N LEU A 122 -19.04 -3.88 -54.37
CA LEU A 122 -20.47 -3.98 -54.06
C LEU A 122 -21.11 -5.32 -54.48
N ALA A 123 -20.56 -5.98 -55.50
CA ALA A 123 -20.99 -7.30 -55.96
C ALA A 123 -20.66 -8.41 -54.93
N ASP A 124 -19.51 -8.29 -54.26
CA ASP A 124 -18.95 -9.29 -53.33
C ASP A 124 -19.30 -9.01 -51.86
N LEU A 125 -20.14 -8.01 -51.60
CA LEU A 125 -20.47 -7.58 -50.24
C LEU A 125 -21.14 -8.68 -49.41
N GLU A 126 -21.99 -9.49 -50.06
CA GLU A 126 -22.70 -10.58 -49.39
C GLU A 126 -21.73 -11.65 -48.87
N SER A 127 -20.75 -12.06 -49.68
CA SER A 127 -19.76 -13.06 -49.26
C SER A 127 -18.86 -12.53 -48.14
N ALA A 128 -18.49 -11.25 -48.20
CA ALA A 128 -17.69 -10.61 -47.15
C ALA A 128 -18.42 -10.53 -45.80
N ILE A 129 -19.71 -10.16 -45.79
CA ILE A 129 -20.51 -10.11 -44.55
C ILE A 129 -20.69 -11.51 -43.96
N LEU A 130 -20.98 -12.52 -44.79
CA LEU A 130 -21.12 -13.91 -44.33
C LEU A 130 -19.82 -14.43 -43.72
N LYS A 131 -18.68 -14.10 -44.33
CA LYS A 131 -17.35 -14.44 -43.82
C LYS A 131 -17.08 -13.80 -42.45
N VAL A 132 -17.41 -12.51 -42.27
CA VAL A 132 -17.31 -11.84 -40.97
C VAL A 132 -18.19 -12.52 -39.92
N TRP A 133 -19.43 -12.89 -40.24
CA TRP A 133 -20.28 -13.63 -39.32
C TRP A 133 -19.74 -15.03 -38.99
N GLN A 134 -19.20 -15.76 -39.97
CA GLN A 134 -18.56 -17.07 -39.77
C GLN A 134 -17.39 -16.99 -38.78
N SER A 135 -16.61 -15.91 -38.83
CA SER A 135 -15.43 -15.74 -37.94
C SER A 135 -15.78 -15.76 -36.44
N ALA A 136 -17.00 -15.36 -36.07
CA ALA A 136 -17.49 -15.39 -34.69
C ALA A 136 -17.68 -16.80 -34.11
N PHE A 137 -17.58 -17.83 -34.97
CA PHE A 137 -17.77 -19.25 -34.65
C PHE A 137 -16.47 -20.06 -34.78
N SER A 138 -15.33 -19.42 -35.06
CA SER A 138 -14.03 -20.09 -35.22
C SER A 138 -13.58 -20.84 -33.95
N GLU A 139 -12.84 -21.94 -34.13
CA GLU A 139 -12.31 -22.76 -33.03
C GLU A 139 -11.40 -21.94 -32.08
N SER A 140 -10.64 -20.97 -32.62
CA SER A 140 -9.77 -20.08 -31.85
C SER A 140 -10.54 -19.18 -30.87
N LEU A 141 -11.69 -18.64 -31.29
CA LEU A 141 -12.55 -17.82 -30.43
C LEU A 141 -13.28 -18.68 -29.38
N GLN A 142 -13.62 -19.93 -29.72
CA GLN A 142 -14.21 -20.89 -28.78
C GLN A 142 -13.21 -21.31 -27.70
N ALA A 143 -11.96 -21.63 -28.07
CA ALA A 143 -10.89 -21.98 -27.15
C ALA A 143 -10.53 -20.81 -26.22
N TYR A 144 -10.50 -19.58 -26.75
CA TYR A 144 -10.26 -18.37 -25.95
C TYR A 144 -11.34 -18.16 -24.87
N ARG A 145 -12.62 -18.40 -25.20
CA ARG A 145 -13.73 -18.32 -24.24
C ARG A 145 -13.64 -19.42 -23.17
N GLN A 146 -13.37 -20.65 -23.58
CA GLN A 146 -13.21 -21.78 -22.64
C GLN A 146 -12.05 -21.57 -21.65
N ALA A 147 -10.97 -20.90 -22.08
CA ALA A 147 -9.87 -20.53 -21.20
C ALA A 147 -10.25 -19.43 -20.18
N GLN A 148 -11.24 -18.59 -20.50
CA GLN A 148 -11.76 -17.56 -19.59
C GLN A 148 -12.86 -18.08 -18.66
N ASP A 149 -13.59 -19.12 -19.05
CA ASP A 149 -14.62 -19.78 -18.21
C ASP A 149 -14.05 -20.84 -17.25
N SER A 150 -12.72 -20.97 -17.16
CA SER A 150 -12.07 -21.92 -16.24
C SER A 150 -12.07 -21.38 -14.81
N PRO A 151 -12.34 -22.18 -13.75
CA PRO A 151 -12.63 -21.68 -12.39
C PRO A 151 -11.48 -20.97 -11.65
N ASN A 152 -10.35 -20.73 -12.31
CA ASN A 152 -9.15 -20.15 -11.73
C ASN A 152 -8.94 -18.65 -12.03
N SER A 153 -9.87 -17.98 -12.74
CA SER A 153 -9.87 -16.51 -12.79
C SER A 153 -10.66 -15.95 -11.60
N GLU A 154 -9.95 -15.73 -10.50
CA GLU A 154 -10.43 -15.00 -9.32
C GLU A 154 -10.73 -13.54 -9.66
N THR A 155 -11.97 -13.26 -10.03
CA THR A 155 -12.59 -11.94 -9.79
C THR A 155 -13.87 -12.19 -9.02
N SER A 156 -13.84 -11.77 -7.76
CA SER A 156 -14.92 -11.83 -6.78
C SER A 156 -16.24 -11.26 -7.30
N ASP A 157 -17.29 -12.07 -7.23
CA ASP A 157 -18.69 -11.65 -7.29
C ASP A 157 -18.92 -10.47 -6.34
N THR A 158 -19.22 -9.30 -6.91
CA THR A 158 -19.70 -8.13 -6.17
C THR A 158 -21.13 -7.84 -6.62
N GLU A 159 -22.09 -8.17 -5.78
CA GLU A 159 -23.49 -7.76 -5.92
C GLU A 159 -23.64 -6.27 -5.57
N VAL A 160 -23.48 -5.38 -6.57
CA VAL A 160 -24.26 -4.13 -6.64
C VAL A 160 -24.57 -3.80 -8.10
N SER A 161 -25.57 -4.49 -8.65
CA SER A 161 -26.54 -3.92 -9.60
C SER A 161 -27.80 -4.78 -9.59
N SER A 162 -28.45 -4.85 -8.44
CA SER A 162 -29.81 -5.36 -8.32
C SER A 162 -30.78 -4.29 -8.84
N LEU A 163 -30.83 -4.14 -10.16
CA LEU A 163 -31.96 -3.68 -10.99
C LEU A 163 -31.51 -3.48 -12.46
N GLN A 164 -30.88 -4.49 -13.06
CA GLN A 164 -30.94 -4.73 -14.51
C GLN A 164 -30.51 -6.17 -14.80
N THR A 165 -31.48 -7.07 -14.70
CA THR A 165 -31.54 -8.40 -15.37
C THR A 165 -30.29 -9.28 -15.32
N SER A 166 -30.29 -10.13 -14.30
CA SER A 166 -29.78 -11.51 -14.31
C SER A 166 -30.13 -12.30 -15.58
N ALA A 167 -29.19 -13.16 -15.99
CA ALA A 167 -29.27 -14.21 -17.03
C ALA A 167 -29.03 -13.79 -18.49
N THR A 168 -27.77 -13.62 -18.90
CA THR A 168 -27.27 -13.92 -20.27
C THR A 168 -25.76 -13.61 -20.37
N SER A 169 -24.87 -14.58 -20.14
CA SER A 169 -23.48 -14.45 -20.61
C SER A 169 -22.86 -15.77 -21.10
N THR A 170 -23.70 -16.72 -21.50
CA THR A 170 -23.33 -17.96 -22.22
C THR A 170 -23.98 -18.05 -23.60
N HIS A 171 -24.72 -17.01 -24.01
CA HIS A 171 -25.38 -16.96 -25.31
C HIS A 171 -24.54 -16.18 -26.31
N LEU A 172 -24.03 -16.88 -27.33
CA LEU A 172 -23.35 -16.28 -28.45
C LEU A 172 -24.28 -15.24 -29.11
N GLN A 173 -23.87 -13.97 -29.13
CA GLN A 173 -24.56 -12.94 -29.90
C GLN A 173 -23.80 -12.68 -31.21
N PRO A 174 -24.48 -12.60 -32.36
CA PRO A 174 -23.82 -12.32 -33.62
C PRO A 174 -23.25 -10.89 -33.60
N PRO A 175 -22.01 -10.69 -34.10
CA PRO A 175 -21.42 -9.36 -34.15
C PRO A 175 -22.20 -8.48 -35.14
N ALA A 176 -22.25 -7.18 -34.84
CA ALA A 176 -22.59 -6.20 -35.86
C ALA A 176 -21.48 -6.18 -36.93
N VAL A 177 -21.82 -5.72 -38.14
CA VAL A 177 -20.84 -5.62 -39.24
C VAL A 177 -20.70 -4.17 -39.66
N LEU A 178 -19.50 -3.65 -39.47
CA LEU A 178 -19.09 -2.30 -39.86
C LEU A 178 -18.60 -2.31 -41.30
N ILE A 179 -19.26 -1.55 -42.18
CA ILE A 179 -18.92 -1.41 -43.59
C ILE A 179 -18.47 0.04 -43.82
N GLN A 180 -17.17 0.24 -43.97
CA GLN A 180 -16.58 1.58 -44.18
C GLN A 180 -15.99 1.69 -45.58
N LEU A 181 -15.91 2.91 -46.08
CA LEU A 181 -15.18 3.19 -47.32
C LEU A 181 -13.73 2.67 -47.21
N MET A 182 -13.20 2.08 -48.28
CA MET A 182 -11.79 1.69 -48.31
C MET A 182 -10.94 2.83 -48.89
N LEU A 183 -10.02 3.35 -48.09
CA LEU A 183 -9.06 4.38 -48.52
C LEU A 183 -7.83 3.74 -49.18
N ASN A 184 -7.20 4.47 -50.10
CA ASN A 184 -5.85 4.18 -50.61
C ASN A 184 -4.88 5.26 -50.08
N PRO A 185 -4.46 5.16 -48.80
CA PRO A 185 -3.66 6.18 -48.16
C PRO A 185 -2.23 6.25 -48.70
N VAL A 186 -1.64 7.44 -48.61
CA VAL A 186 -0.19 7.63 -48.85
C VAL A 186 0.59 7.14 -47.63
N ALA A 187 0.05 7.40 -46.44
CA ALA A 187 0.58 6.91 -45.16
C ALA A 187 -0.57 6.51 -44.24
N ALA A 188 -0.38 5.46 -43.46
CA ALA A 188 -1.33 5.04 -42.43
C ALA A 188 -0.59 4.45 -41.23
N GLY A 189 -1.30 4.26 -40.13
CA GLY A 189 -0.71 3.61 -38.97
C GLY A 189 -1.56 3.69 -37.72
N VAL A 190 -0.88 3.63 -36.58
CA VAL A 190 -1.48 3.57 -35.25
C VAL A 190 -0.94 4.74 -34.41
N ALA A 191 -1.80 5.34 -33.60
CA ALA A 191 -1.45 6.37 -32.64
C ALA A 191 -1.99 6.01 -31.25
N PHE A 192 -1.09 5.88 -30.28
CA PHE A 192 -1.45 5.72 -28.88
C PHE A 192 -1.37 7.09 -28.20
N SER A 193 -2.49 7.56 -27.64
CA SER A 193 -2.54 8.84 -26.92
C SER A 193 -1.73 8.89 -25.62
N ALA A 194 -1.28 7.72 -25.13
CA ALA A 194 -0.34 7.52 -24.03
C ALA A 194 0.58 6.35 -24.41
N ASP A 195 1.82 6.31 -23.92
CA ASP A 195 2.76 5.24 -24.24
C ASP A 195 2.36 3.93 -23.53
N PRO A 196 1.93 2.89 -24.28
CA PRO A 196 1.43 1.65 -23.69
C PRO A 196 2.52 0.75 -23.12
N ILE A 197 3.80 1.03 -23.43
CA ILE A 197 4.97 0.24 -23.01
C ILE A 197 5.58 0.86 -21.76
N SER A 198 5.90 2.15 -21.80
CA SER A 198 6.54 2.83 -20.68
C SER A 198 5.56 3.30 -19.61
N GLY A 199 4.25 3.37 -19.93
CA GLY A 199 3.22 3.90 -19.04
C GLY A 199 3.11 5.42 -19.04
N ARG A 200 3.96 6.14 -19.80
CA ARG A 200 3.99 7.60 -19.84
C ARG A 200 2.71 8.17 -20.43
N ARG A 201 1.92 8.85 -19.60
CA ARG A 201 0.59 9.39 -19.99
C ARG A 201 0.66 10.72 -20.73
N GLY A 202 1.78 11.43 -20.62
CA GLY A 202 2.04 12.70 -21.30
C GLY A 202 2.65 12.58 -22.69
N VAL A 203 2.83 11.36 -23.21
CA VAL A 203 3.48 11.10 -24.49
C VAL A 203 2.55 10.36 -25.43
N THR A 204 2.32 10.93 -26.61
CA THR A 204 1.64 10.26 -27.72
C THR A 204 2.67 9.52 -28.57
N VAL A 205 2.42 8.23 -28.81
CA VAL A 205 3.27 7.37 -29.64
C VAL A 205 2.59 7.19 -30.99
N ILE A 206 3.26 7.55 -32.08
CA ILE A 206 2.73 7.42 -33.44
C ILE A 206 3.61 6.43 -34.20
N GLN A 207 3.00 5.42 -34.79
CA GLN A 207 3.63 4.54 -35.76
C GLN A 207 3.07 4.79 -37.15
N ALA A 208 3.94 4.85 -38.17
CA ALA A 208 3.56 5.17 -39.53
C ALA A 208 4.25 4.27 -40.56
N VAL A 209 3.48 3.81 -41.55
CA VAL A 209 3.95 3.07 -42.73
C VAL A 209 3.45 3.72 -44.01
N TYR A 210 4.15 3.49 -45.13
CA TYR A 210 3.62 3.82 -46.45
C TYR A 210 2.49 2.86 -46.84
N GLY A 211 1.44 3.38 -47.48
CA GLY A 211 0.28 2.58 -47.88
C GLY A 211 -0.61 2.18 -46.69
N LEU A 212 -1.17 0.97 -46.73
CA LEU A 212 -2.18 0.51 -45.78
C LEU A 212 -1.62 0.12 -44.39
N SER A 213 -2.36 0.46 -43.33
CA SER A 213 -2.00 0.11 -41.94
C SER A 213 -2.08 -1.38 -41.63
N ALA A 214 -2.74 -2.20 -42.47
CA ALA A 214 -2.87 -3.64 -42.26
C ALA A 214 -1.51 -4.34 -42.19
N ALA A 215 -0.54 -3.92 -43.01
CA ALA A 215 0.84 -4.43 -42.96
C ALA A 215 1.54 -4.15 -41.62
N LEU A 216 1.23 -3.02 -40.96
CA LEU A 216 1.74 -2.69 -39.63
C LEU A 216 1.05 -3.51 -38.54
N VAL A 217 -0.29 -3.61 -38.61
CA VAL A 217 -1.11 -4.31 -37.60
C VAL A 217 -0.83 -5.81 -37.60
N ASN A 218 -0.56 -6.41 -38.76
CA ASN A 218 -0.19 -7.82 -38.90
C ASN A 218 1.27 -8.11 -38.52
N GLY A 219 2.11 -7.08 -38.37
CA GLY A 219 3.54 -7.23 -38.09
C GLY A 219 4.40 -7.58 -39.33
N ASP A 220 3.85 -7.43 -40.54
CA ASP A 220 4.56 -7.71 -41.79
C ASP A 220 5.62 -6.63 -42.12
N VAL A 221 5.41 -5.39 -41.66
CA VAL A 221 6.30 -4.25 -41.88
C VAL A 221 6.58 -3.51 -40.56
N VAL A 222 7.83 -3.09 -40.38
CA VAL A 222 8.23 -2.19 -39.29
C VAL A 222 8.05 -0.74 -39.75
N GLY A 223 7.20 0.01 -39.05
CA GLY A 223 6.96 1.43 -39.33
C GLY A 223 7.91 2.38 -38.62
N ASP A 224 7.90 3.63 -39.06
CA ASP A 224 8.52 4.74 -38.32
C ASP A 224 7.81 4.92 -36.99
N THR A 225 8.53 5.28 -35.94
CA THR A 225 7.96 5.60 -34.63
C THR A 225 8.33 7.03 -34.22
N TYR A 226 7.33 7.80 -33.81
CA TYR A 226 7.48 9.17 -33.34
C TYR A 226 6.91 9.30 -31.93
N LEU A 227 7.64 9.97 -31.03
CA LEU A 227 7.17 10.31 -29.69
C LEU A 227 6.88 11.81 -29.62
N VAL A 228 5.67 12.17 -29.22
CA VAL A 228 5.21 13.57 -29.15
C VAL A 228 4.74 13.90 -27.73
N SER A 229 5.25 15.00 -27.16
CA SER A 229 4.84 15.46 -25.83
C SER A 229 3.42 16.03 -25.84
N ARG A 230 2.84 16.20 -24.64
CA ARG A 230 1.54 16.85 -24.45
C ARG A 230 1.51 18.28 -25.01
N GLU A 231 2.63 18.98 -24.98
CA GLU A 231 2.78 20.35 -25.49
C GLU A 231 2.97 20.40 -27.02
N GLY A 232 2.97 19.25 -27.70
CA GLY A 232 3.16 19.18 -29.15
C GLY A 232 4.62 19.30 -29.58
N GLN A 233 5.57 18.87 -28.74
CA GLN A 233 6.99 18.78 -29.11
C GLN A 233 7.33 17.35 -29.55
N ILE A 234 7.98 17.20 -30.71
CA ILE A 234 8.49 15.90 -31.16
C ILE A 234 9.75 15.59 -30.35
N LEU A 235 9.65 14.61 -29.45
CA LEU A 235 10.70 14.20 -28.52
C LEU A 235 11.72 13.27 -29.17
N GLU A 236 11.24 12.34 -30.01
CA GLU A 236 12.07 11.31 -30.61
C GLU A 236 11.52 10.89 -31.99
N ARG A 237 12.43 10.53 -32.91
CA ARG A 237 12.12 9.92 -34.21
C ARG A 237 12.96 8.66 -34.39
N ARG A 238 12.31 7.52 -34.61
CA ARG A 238 12.95 6.25 -34.97
C ARG A 238 12.45 5.86 -36.36
N LEU A 239 13.32 5.98 -37.36
CA LEU A 239 12.97 5.71 -38.75
C LEU A 239 13.29 4.24 -39.08
N ALA A 240 12.36 3.58 -39.76
CA ALA A 240 12.52 2.20 -40.22
C ALA A 240 12.83 2.16 -41.72
N LEU A 241 13.63 1.18 -42.15
CA LEU A 241 13.83 0.93 -43.59
C LEU A 241 12.59 0.23 -44.15
N GLN A 242 11.78 0.97 -44.91
CA GLN A 242 10.56 0.44 -45.53
C GLN A 242 10.78 0.18 -47.01
N THR A 243 11.01 -1.09 -47.38
CA THR A 243 11.29 -1.49 -48.78
C THR A 243 10.03 -1.83 -49.58
N GLN A 244 8.93 -2.16 -48.89
CA GLN A 244 7.66 -2.55 -49.49
C GLN A 244 6.50 -1.84 -48.79
N GLN A 245 5.43 -1.58 -49.53
CA GLN A 245 4.18 -1.01 -49.07
C GLN A 245 3.02 -1.88 -49.55
N GLN A 246 1.95 -1.95 -48.76
CA GLN A 246 0.73 -2.65 -49.16
C GLN A 246 -0.26 -1.64 -49.73
N ARG A 247 -0.79 -1.94 -50.93
CA ARG A 247 -1.81 -1.13 -51.61
C ARG A 247 -2.98 -2.00 -52.05
N ILE A 248 -4.04 -1.33 -52.49
CA ILE A 248 -5.15 -1.99 -53.19
C ILE A 248 -4.98 -1.72 -54.68
N ASP A 249 -4.97 -2.80 -55.46
CA ASP A 249 -4.98 -2.72 -56.92
C ASP A 249 -6.36 -2.30 -57.46
N THR A 250 -6.45 -2.04 -58.76
CA THR A 250 -7.70 -1.66 -59.44
C THR A 250 -8.78 -2.76 -59.39
N SER A 251 -8.39 -4.01 -59.10
CA SER A 251 -9.31 -5.14 -58.95
C SER A 251 -9.88 -5.23 -57.53
N GLY A 252 -9.25 -4.59 -56.54
CA GLY A 252 -9.65 -4.63 -55.14
C GLY A 252 -8.80 -5.58 -54.29
N ASN A 253 -7.76 -6.20 -54.85
CA ASN A 253 -6.89 -7.11 -54.11
C ASN A 253 -5.77 -6.35 -53.40
N LEU A 254 -5.36 -6.87 -52.25
CA LEU A 254 -4.17 -6.40 -51.54
C LEU A 254 -2.92 -6.84 -52.29
N THR A 255 -2.11 -5.88 -52.74
CA THR A 255 -0.86 -6.11 -53.45
C THR A 255 0.32 -5.50 -52.70
N TRP A 256 1.47 -6.15 -52.80
CA TRP A 256 2.73 -5.63 -52.31
C TRP A 256 3.45 -4.88 -53.43
N GLU A 257 3.80 -3.63 -53.19
CA GLU A 257 4.54 -2.79 -54.12
C GLU A 257 5.85 -2.32 -53.49
N PRO A 258 6.95 -2.19 -54.26
CA PRO A 258 8.18 -1.63 -53.74
C PRO A 258 7.98 -0.14 -53.40
N VAL A 259 8.50 0.28 -52.24
CA VAL A 259 8.62 1.70 -51.92
C VAL A 259 9.76 2.29 -52.77
N PRO A 260 9.58 3.45 -53.43
CA PRO A 260 10.64 4.07 -54.23
C PRO A 260 11.94 4.23 -53.44
N ALA A 261 13.09 3.89 -54.03
CA ALA A 261 14.39 3.84 -53.34
C ALA A 261 14.74 5.15 -52.60
N GLU A 262 14.33 6.31 -53.15
CA GLU A 262 14.55 7.63 -52.56
C GLU A 262 13.70 7.89 -51.30
N ALA A 263 12.60 7.15 -51.11
CA ALA A 263 11.66 7.27 -49.99
C ALA A 263 11.90 6.22 -48.88
N GLN A 264 12.57 5.10 -49.19
CA GLN A 264 12.77 3.97 -48.25
C GLN A 264 13.49 4.37 -46.94
N GLN A 265 14.30 5.42 -46.97
CA GLN A 265 15.07 5.92 -45.81
C GLN A 265 14.62 7.31 -45.34
N ARG A 266 13.54 7.85 -45.91
CA ARG A 266 12.95 9.13 -45.48
C ARG A 266 11.81 8.88 -44.50
N ALA A 267 11.61 9.82 -43.59
CA ALA A 267 10.46 9.79 -42.68
C ALA A 267 9.15 9.74 -43.47
N VAL A 268 8.27 8.82 -43.11
CA VAL A 268 6.94 8.65 -43.74
C VAL A 268 6.10 9.93 -43.60
N LEU A 269 6.22 10.61 -42.46
CA LEU A 269 5.45 11.80 -42.12
C LEU A 269 6.33 13.04 -42.00
N THR A 270 5.79 14.18 -42.42
CA THR A 270 6.34 15.51 -42.11
C THR A 270 6.00 15.92 -40.67
N ASP A 271 6.74 16.88 -40.12
CA ASP A 271 6.52 17.38 -38.75
C ASP A 271 5.08 17.89 -38.53
N SER A 272 4.50 18.59 -39.52
CA SER A 272 3.10 19.04 -39.43
C SER A 272 2.13 17.88 -39.33
N GLN A 273 2.33 16.82 -40.13
CA GLN A 273 1.47 15.63 -40.12
C GLN A 273 1.57 14.88 -38.79
N ILE A 274 2.79 14.75 -38.24
CA ILE A 274 3.03 14.14 -36.92
C ILE A 274 2.22 14.89 -35.84
N LEU A 275 2.28 16.22 -35.85
CA LEU A 275 1.58 17.05 -34.87
C LEU A 275 0.06 17.00 -35.04
N ASP A 276 -0.45 16.97 -36.28
CA ASP A 276 -1.90 16.84 -36.55
C ASP A 276 -2.46 15.50 -36.04
N ILE A 277 -1.71 14.40 -36.25
CA ILE A 277 -2.08 13.07 -35.75
C ILE A 277 -2.01 13.03 -34.22
N ALA A 278 -0.96 13.60 -33.61
CA ALA A 278 -0.85 13.67 -32.16
C ALA A 278 -2.01 14.45 -31.53
N GLN A 279 -2.36 15.59 -32.13
CA GLN A 279 -3.48 16.42 -31.69
C GLN A 279 -4.82 15.68 -31.84
N LEU A 280 -5.02 14.94 -32.93
CA LEU A 280 -6.21 14.09 -33.11
C LEU A 280 -6.30 13.05 -31.98
N ALA A 281 -5.20 12.34 -31.69
CA ALA A 281 -5.17 11.31 -30.66
C ALA A 281 -5.48 11.86 -29.26
N GLN A 282 -4.92 13.02 -28.92
CA GLN A 282 -5.22 13.70 -27.65
C GLN A 282 -6.67 14.18 -27.57
N LYS A 283 -7.23 14.73 -28.66
CA LYS A 283 -8.63 15.18 -28.69
C LYS A 283 -9.61 14.02 -28.52
N ILE A 284 -9.36 12.89 -29.19
CA ILE A 284 -10.19 11.67 -29.03
C ILE A 284 -10.06 11.14 -27.60
N SER A 285 -8.85 11.09 -27.03
CA SER A 285 -8.62 10.69 -25.63
C SER A 285 -9.38 11.57 -24.63
N HIS A 286 -9.36 12.89 -24.83
CA HIS A 286 -10.13 13.84 -24.02
C HIS A 286 -11.64 13.64 -24.17
N HIS A 287 -12.13 13.41 -25.39
CA HIS A 287 -13.56 13.16 -25.64
C HIS A 287 -14.04 11.86 -24.99
N GLN A 288 -13.23 10.79 -25.06
CA GLN A 288 -13.52 9.49 -24.47
C GLN A 288 -13.20 9.38 -22.97
N SER A 289 -12.61 10.43 -22.39
CA SER A 289 -12.16 10.49 -20.98
C SER A 289 -11.24 9.35 -20.55
N ARG A 290 -10.49 8.77 -21.48
CA ARG A 290 -9.52 7.69 -21.24
C ARG A 290 -8.53 7.57 -22.39
N PRO A 291 -7.28 7.11 -22.16
CA PRO A 291 -6.31 6.90 -23.22
C PRO A 291 -6.83 5.96 -24.32
N GLN A 292 -6.59 6.35 -25.56
CA GLN A 292 -7.01 5.67 -26.79
C GLN A 292 -5.82 5.15 -27.59
N ASP A 293 -6.04 3.99 -28.20
CA ASP A 293 -5.33 3.40 -29.33
C ASP A 293 -6.15 3.65 -30.60
N ILE A 294 -5.53 4.31 -31.58
CA ILE A 294 -6.21 4.91 -32.74
C ILE A 294 -5.57 4.44 -34.04
N GLU A 295 -6.35 3.84 -34.93
CA GLU A 295 -5.94 3.60 -36.31
C GLU A 295 -6.30 4.81 -37.17
N TRP A 296 -5.32 5.32 -37.92
CA TRP A 296 -5.47 6.52 -38.75
C TRP A 296 -4.93 6.30 -40.17
N ALA A 297 -5.43 7.11 -41.10
CA ALA A 297 -5.00 7.12 -42.50
C ALA A 297 -4.86 8.56 -43.02
N TRP A 298 -3.81 8.79 -43.80
CA TRP A 298 -3.53 10.05 -44.48
C TRP A 298 -3.63 9.88 -46.00
N VAL A 299 -4.49 10.65 -46.64
CA VAL A 299 -4.70 10.65 -48.10
C VAL A 299 -4.13 11.92 -48.75
N GLU A 300 -3.74 11.85 -50.02
CA GLU A 300 -3.28 13.03 -50.77
C GLU A 300 -4.46 13.92 -51.19
N GLU A 301 -5.54 13.30 -51.67
CA GLU A 301 -6.80 13.95 -52.03
C GLU A 301 -7.94 13.38 -51.17
N PRO A 302 -8.77 14.23 -50.52
CA PRO A 302 -9.92 13.76 -49.75
C PRO A 302 -10.97 13.12 -50.69
N PRO A 303 -11.64 12.03 -50.28
CA PRO A 303 -12.79 11.50 -51.02
C PRO A 303 -13.87 12.59 -51.17
N HIS A 304 -14.45 12.70 -52.37
CA HIS A 304 -15.47 13.73 -52.67
C HIS A 304 -16.56 13.74 -51.58
N PRO A 305 -16.88 14.91 -50.98
CA PRO A 305 -17.95 14.99 -49.99
C PRO A 305 -19.30 14.65 -50.64
N PRO A 306 -20.24 14.03 -49.91
CA PRO A 306 -21.58 13.78 -50.44
C PRO A 306 -22.24 15.12 -50.78
N THR A 307 -22.69 15.26 -52.02
CA THR A 307 -23.46 16.42 -52.44
C THR A 307 -24.84 16.34 -51.79
N PRO A 308 -25.34 17.38 -51.09
CA PRO A 308 -26.70 17.34 -50.58
C PRO A 308 -27.68 17.33 -51.76
N SER A 309 -28.25 16.16 -52.07
CA SER A 309 -29.29 16.03 -53.10
C SER A 309 -30.59 16.73 -52.66
N PRO A 310 -31.19 17.60 -53.49
CA PRO A 310 -32.43 18.31 -53.16
C PRO A 310 -33.62 17.39 -53.41
N THR A 311 -34.05 16.64 -52.40
CA THR A 311 -35.36 15.97 -52.43
C THR A 311 -36.08 16.13 -51.10
N ARG A 312 -36.68 17.31 -50.90
CA ARG A 312 -37.87 17.45 -50.07
C ARG A 312 -38.94 18.16 -50.91
N GLY A 313 -40.06 17.48 -51.07
CA GLY A 313 -41.24 17.99 -51.75
C GLY A 313 -41.75 19.27 -51.11
N GLU A 314 -42.34 20.09 -51.95
CA GLU A 314 -43.05 21.33 -51.63
C GLU A 314 -44.08 21.11 -50.51
N GLY A 315 -44.01 21.94 -49.46
CA GLY A 315 -44.94 21.91 -48.33
C GLY A 315 -44.48 22.78 -47.15
N GLU A 316 -44.63 24.11 -47.32
CA GLU A 316 -44.71 25.20 -46.32
C GLU A 316 -43.62 25.42 -45.25
N PRO A 317 -43.37 26.69 -44.84
CA PRO A 317 -42.23 27.06 -44.00
C PRO A 317 -42.61 27.08 -42.52
N GLU A 318 -42.16 26.11 -41.74
CA GLU A 318 -42.02 26.30 -40.30
C GLU A 318 -40.60 26.82 -40.00
N THR A 319 -40.55 28.06 -39.51
CA THR A 319 -39.37 28.72 -38.99
C THR A 319 -38.81 27.95 -37.79
N PHE A 320 -37.87 27.04 -38.04
CA PHE A 320 -36.94 26.57 -37.02
C PHE A 320 -35.90 27.67 -36.79
N GLN A 321 -35.98 28.30 -35.62
CA GLN A 321 -34.95 29.18 -35.12
C GLN A 321 -33.63 28.41 -35.05
N SER A 322 -32.63 28.95 -35.74
CA SER A 322 -31.23 28.54 -35.67
C SER A 322 -30.78 28.50 -34.20
N PRO A 323 -30.20 27.40 -33.70
CA PRO A 323 -29.47 27.48 -32.44
C PRO A 323 -28.27 28.40 -32.66
N SER A 324 -28.13 29.38 -31.76
CA SER A 324 -27.10 30.41 -31.73
C SER A 324 -25.68 29.85 -31.92
N PRO A 325 -24.77 30.61 -32.57
CA PRO A 325 -23.39 30.22 -32.76
C PRO A 325 -22.61 30.50 -31.48
N ASN A 326 -22.54 29.52 -30.57
CA ASN A 326 -21.66 29.59 -29.40
C ASN A 326 -21.16 28.19 -28.99
N LEU A 327 -20.72 27.40 -29.97
CA LEU A 327 -19.83 26.26 -29.77
C LEU A 327 -18.50 26.59 -30.46
N GLY A 328 -17.46 26.73 -29.64
CA GLY A 328 -16.20 27.40 -30.00
C GLY A 328 -15.47 26.80 -31.20
N GLU A 329 -14.76 27.69 -31.90
CA GLU A 329 -13.91 27.45 -33.07
C GLU A 329 -12.73 26.45 -32.87
N GLY A 330 -12.70 25.68 -31.78
CA GLY A 330 -11.60 24.76 -31.41
C GLY A 330 -11.70 23.34 -31.99
N PHE A 331 -12.79 22.97 -32.65
CA PHE A 331 -13.11 21.57 -33.00
C PHE A 331 -12.78 21.13 -34.44
N ARG A 332 -12.27 22.00 -35.32
CA ARG A 332 -11.83 21.57 -36.65
C ARG A 332 -10.41 21.01 -36.60
N VAL A 333 -10.25 19.72 -36.88
CA VAL A 333 -8.95 19.14 -37.29
C VAL A 333 -8.52 19.89 -38.56
N ARG A 334 -7.30 20.44 -38.59
CA ARG A 334 -6.84 21.34 -39.66
C ARG A 334 -6.62 20.63 -41.00
N ALA A 335 -6.40 19.32 -40.99
CA ALA A 335 -6.10 18.54 -42.18
C ALA A 335 -7.35 17.85 -42.73
N ALA A 336 -7.81 18.26 -43.92
CA ALA A 336 -8.87 17.58 -44.69
C ALA A 336 -8.51 16.15 -45.11
N ASN A 337 -7.24 15.76 -44.89
CA ASN A 337 -6.61 14.57 -45.42
C ASN A 337 -6.39 13.46 -44.38
N LEU A 338 -6.70 13.71 -43.10
CA LEU A 338 -6.51 12.77 -42.00
C LEU A 338 -7.85 12.14 -41.60
N TYR A 339 -7.94 10.82 -41.66
CA TYR A 339 -9.14 10.05 -41.32
C TYR A 339 -8.90 9.08 -40.17
N LEU A 340 -9.91 8.96 -39.31
CA LEU A 340 -10.00 7.97 -38.23
C LEU A 340 -10.64 6.68 -38.76
N LEU A 341 -9.92 5.57 -38.64
CA LEU A 341 -10.41 4.24 -39.04
C LEU A 341 -10.98 3.46 -37.86
N GLN A 342 -10.35 3.56 -36.69
CA GLN A 342 -10.75 2.87 -35.46
C GLN A 342 -10.23 3.62 -34.23
N ALA A 343 -10.94 3.56 -33.11
CA ALA A 343 -10.46 4.00 -31.81
C ALA A 343 -10.91 3.01 -30.72
N ARG A 344 -10.05 2.71 -29.76
CA ARG A 344 -10.35 1.82 -28.63
C ARG A 344 -9.54 2.23 -27.38
N PRO A 345 -9.99 1.89 -26.16
CA PRO A 345 -9.25 2.24 -24.94
C PRO A 345 -7.96 1.44 -24.78
N ILE A 346 -6.91 2.09 -24.25
CA ILE A 346 -5.68 1.41 -23.81
C ILE A 346 -5.94 0.82 -22.42
N THR A 347 -6.02 -0.50 -22.31
CA THR A 347 -6.36 -1.21 -21.06
C THR A 347 -5.14 -1.53 -20.18
N THR A 348 -3.95 -1.58 -20.76
CA THR A 348 -2.70 -1.95 -20.06
C THR A 348 -2.22 -0.90 -19.06
N LEU A 349 -2.65 0.36 -19.20
CA LEU A 349 -2.19 1.49 -18.37
C LEU A 349 -2.80 1.53 -16.96
N ALA A 350 -3.85 0.76 -16.70
CA ALA A 350 -4.61 0.82 -15.45
C ALA A 350 -3.77 0.37 -14.24
N THR A 351 -2.81 -0.53 -14.45
CA THR A 351 -1.96 -1.10 -13.39
C THR A 351 -0.52 -0.60 -13.42
N GLN A 352 -0.11 0.06 -14.50
CA GLN A 352 1.25 0.56 -14.69
C GLN A 352 1.47 1.91 -13.98
N PRO A 353 2.66 2.13 -13.38
CA PRO A 353 3.05 3.44 -12.89
C PRO A 353 3.24 4.41 -14.06
N ASP A 354 3.08 5.70 -13.82
CA ASP A 354 3.38 6.75 -14.79
C ASP A 354 4.75 7.33 -14.47
N PRO A 355 5.82 7.04 -15.25
CA PRO A 355 7.19 7.46 -14.92
C PRO A 355 7.37 8.99 -14.86
N ASP A 356 6.56 9.73 -15.61
CA ASP A 356 6.57 11.20 -15.60
C ASP A 356 5.71 11.77 -14.44
N GLY A 357 5.05 10.89 -13.68
CA GLY A 357 4.23 11.23 -12.54
C GLY A 357 5.04 11.74 -11.34
N THR A 358 4.33 12.20 -10.31
CA THR A 358 4.98 12.68 -9.09
C THR A 358 5.80 11.57 -8.43
N TYR A 359 7.11 11.82 -8.25
CA TYR A 359 7.98 10.90 -7.51
C TYR A 359 7.57 10.84 -6.03
N GLY A 360 7.44 9.62 -5.52
CA GLY A 360 7.17 9.31 -4.12
C GLY A 360 8.23 8.35 -3.59
N LEU A 361 8.72 8.62 -2.38
CA LEU A 361 9.68 7.77 -1.69
C LEU A 361 9.12 7.36 -0.34
N TRP A 362 9.03 6.06 -0.11
CA TRP A 362 8.40 5.49 1.08
C TRP A 362 9.34 4.54 1.80
N ASP A 363 9.26 4.57 3.13
CA ASP A 363 10.15 3.80 3.99
C ASP A 363 9.44 3.35 5.28
N ASN A 364 9.55 2.07 5.66
CA ASN A 364 8.92 1.54 6.88
C ASN A 364 9.90 1.32 8.06
N SER A 365 11.08 1.94 8.03
CA SER A 365 12.05 1.93 9.14
C SER A 365 11.40 2.44 10.42
N ASN A 366 11.61 1.70 11.51
CA ASN A 366 11.07 1.96 12.86
C ASN A 366 9.53 1.93 12.99
N ILE A 367 8.77 2.35 11.98
CA ILE A 367 7.30 2.34 12.04
C ILE A 367 6.74 0.92 11.99
N VAL A 368 7.44 -0.03 11.36
CA VAL A 368 7.06 -1.45 11.37
C VAL A 368 7.12 -2.08 12.76
N GLU A 369 7.96 -1.57 13.68
CA GLU A 369 7.96 -2.00 15.09
C GLU A 369 6.70 -1.53 15.84
N SER A 370 6.04 -0.50 15.32
CA SER A 370 4.81 0.07 15.90
C SER A 370 3.56 -0.54 15.24
N TYR A 371 3.58 -0.68 13.91
CA TYR A 371 2.49 -1.20 13.10
C TYR A 371 3.04 -2.29 12.18
N SER A 372 3.12 -3.51 12.71
CA SER A 372 3.60 -4.68 11.99
C SER A 372 2.53 -5.25 11.05
N GLY A 373 3.01 -5.74 9.90
CA GLY A 373 2.17 -6.45 8.93
C GLY A 373 1.04 -5.60 8.34
N VAL A 374 -0.02 -6.30 7.90
CA VAL A 374 -1.23 -5.68 7.36
C VAL A 374 -2.04 -5.07 8.51
N THR A 375 -2.49 -3.84 8.33
CA THR A 375 -3.16 -3.00 9.32
C THR A 375 -4.56 -2.63 8.83
N THR A 376 -5.51 -2.49 9.75
CA THR A 376 -6.88 -2.09 9.41
C THR A 376 -7.04 -0.59 9.15
N PRO A 377 -8.07 -0.16 8.39
CA PRO A 377 -8.41 1.25 8.16
C PRO A 377 -8.60 2.08 9.44
N LEU A 378 -9.17 1.50 10.51
CA LEU A 378 -9.35 2.22 11.78
C LEU A 378 -8.01 2.61 12.37
N THR A 379 -7.09 1.66 12.45
CA THR A 379 -5.74 1.91 12.96
C THR A 379 -4.97 2.88 12.08
N PHE A 380 -5.05 2.75 10.75
CA PHE A 380 -4.35 3.68 9.85
C PHE A 380 -4.88 5.12 10.00
N SER A 381 -6.20 5.32 10.00
CA SER A 381 -6.79 6.65 10.14
C SER A 381 -6.47 7.29 11.51
N PHE A 382 -6.47 6.48 12.59
CA PHE A 382 -6.01 6.90 13.92
C PHE A 382 -4.52 7.30 13.91
N ALA A 383 -3.66 6.45 13.36
CA ALA A 383 -2.22 6.69 13.26
C ALA A 383 -1.90 7.94 12.43
N ARG A 384 -2.56 8.11 11.28
CA ARG A 384 -2.41 9.29 10.39
C ARG A 384 -2.67 10.58 11.15
N LYS A 385 -3.74 10.61 11.94
CA LYS A 385 -4.10 11.78 12.77
C LYS A 385 -3.08 12.01 13.88
N ALA A 386 -2.70 10.96 14.62
CA ALA A 386 -1.70 11.06 15.69
C ALA A 386 -0.34 11.57 15.16
N TYR A 387 0.13 11.04 14.03
CA TYR A 387 1.39 11.45 13.41
C TYR A 387 1.34 12.89 12.89
N THR A 388 0.22 13.31 12.30
CA THR A 388 -0.01 14.69 11.89
C THR A 388 0.22 15.65 13.07
N GLU A 389 -0.40 15.37 14.22
CA GLU A 389 -0.29 16.20 15.41
C GLU A 389 1.10 16.16 16.06
N VAL A 390 1.71 14.97 16.13
CA VAL A 390 3.06 14.79 16.68
C VAL A 390 4.09 15.63 15.92
N TYR A 391 4.08 15.60 14.59
CA TYR A 391 5.06 16.37 13.81
C TYR A 391 4.81 17.88 13.84
N GLN A 392 3.55 18.32 13.90
CA GLN A 392 3.26 19.73 14.15
C GLN A 392 3.80 20.20 15.51
N GLN A 393 3.59 19.40 16.56
CA GLN A 393 4.11 19.71 17.89
C GLN A 393 5.64 19.70 17.92
N PHE A 394 6.27 18.78 17.20
CA PHE A 394 7.72 18.76 17.05
C PHE A 394 8.23 20.06 16.40
N CYS A 395 7.58 20.56 15.34
CA CYS A 395 7.90 21.87 14.75
C CYS A 395 7.72 23.02 15.74
N ARG A 396 6.61 23.06 16.50
CA ARG A 396 6.39 24.07 17.55
C ARG A 396 7.46 24.00 18.64
N PHE A 397 7.85 22.80 19.05
CA PHE A 397 8.94 22.56 20.00
C PHE A 397 10.27 23.14 19.47
N MET A 398 10.57 22.88 18.20
CA MET A 398 11.78 23.36 17.52
C MET A 398 11.75 24.86 17.17
N GLY A 399 10.68 25.59 17.52
CA GLY A 399 10.60 27.04 17.34
C GLY A 399 10.02 27.51 16.00
N VAL A 400 9.44 26.61 15.21
CA VAL A 400 8.75 26.96 13.96
C VAL A 400 7.45 27.73 14.28
N PRO A 401 7.17 28.87 13.62
CA PRO A 401 5.93 29.63 13.82
C PRO A 401 4.69 28.86 13.37
N ASP A 402 3.56 29.03 14.09
CA ASP A 402 2.29 28.35 13.77
C ASP A 402 1.75 28.70 12.37
N GLY A 403 2.00 29.92 11.87
CA GLY A 403 1.61 30.30 10.51
C GLY A 403 2.28 29.46 9.42
N VAL A 404 3.55 29.09 9.61
CA VAL A 404 4.28 28.20 8.68
C VAL A 404 3.70 26.79 8.75
N ILE A 405 3.43 26.30 9.97
CA ILE A 405 2.82 24.98 10.18
C ILE A 405 1.45 24.90 9.49
N ALA A 406 0.62 25.94 9.64
CA ALA A 406 -0.69 26.02 9.01
C ALA A 406 -0.61 26.07 7.48
N GLN A 407 0.32 26.84 6.90
CA GLN A 407 0.52 26.92 5.45
C GLN A 407 0.96 25.58 4.84
N HIS A 408 1.69 24.75 5.59
CA HIS A 408 2.18 23.45 5.15
C HIS A 408 1.39 22.28 5.75
N ARG A 409 0.13 22.46 6.15
CA ARG A 409 -0.72 21.44 6.77
C ARG A 409 -0.73 20.11 6.02
N GLN A 410 -0.77 20.16 4.68
CA GLN A 410 -0.78 18.97 3.82
C GLN A 410 0.45 18.08 4.04
N VAL A 411 1.64 18.68 4.24
CA VAL A 411 2.89 17.93 4.49
C VAL A 411 2.75 17.06 5.74
N PHE A 412 2.11 17.59 6.79
CA PHE A 412 1.88 16.87 8.03
C PHE A 412 0.82 15.76 7.87
N GLN A 413 -0.20 15.99 7.06
CA GLN A 413 -1.26 15.01 6.78
C GLN A 413 -0.76 13.83 5.93
N THR A 414 0.28 14.04 5.12
CA THR A 414 0.90 13.03 4.25
C THR A 414 2.20 12.49 4.82
N MET A 415 2.45 12.63 6.14
CA MET A 415 3.66 12.10 6.79
C MET A 415 3.78 10.58 6.69
N ILE A 416 2.65 9.89 6.71
CA ILE A 416 2.57 8.45 6.52
C ILE A 416 1.59 8.12 5.38
N GLY A 417 1.83 7.01 4.70
CA GLY A 417 0.96 6.45 3.65
C GLY A 417 0.54 5.02 3.97
N PHE A 418 -0.51 4.57 3.29
CA PHE A 418 -1.06 3.23 3.41
C PHE A 418 -0.93 2.52 2.06
N LEU A 419 0.02 1.58 1.98
CA LEU A 419 0.40 0.90 0.74
C LEU A 419 0.20 -0.61 0.92
N GLN A 420 -0.68 -1.21 0.12
CA GLN A 420 -1.11 -2.61 0.23
C GLN A 420 -1.35 -3.06 1.68
N GLY A 421 -2.13 -2.27 2.42
CA GLY A 421 -2.48 -2.58 3.81
C GLY A 421 -1.39 -2.30 4.85
N ARG A 422 -0.24 -1.72 4.48
CA ARG A 422 0.91 -1.49 5.37
C ARG A 422 1.22 0.00 5.49
N ILE A 423 1.76 0.41 6.65
CA ILE A 423 2.06 1.82 6.93
C ILE A 423 3.52 2.14 6.60
N TYR A 424 3.73 3.21 5.82
CA TYR A 424 5.05 3.71 5.44
C TYR A 424 5.18 5.18 5.77
N TYR A 425 6.38 5.65 6.11
CA TYR A 425 6.69 7.07 6.08
C TYR A 425 6.79 7.56 4.65
N ASN A 426 6.25 8.76 4.39
CA ASN A 426 6.58 9.51 3.20
C ASN A 426 7.84 10.33 3.48
N LEU A 427 8.99 9.86 2.97
CA LEU A 427 10.26 10.52 3.24
C LEU A 427 10.29 11.94 2.66
N LEU A 428 9.68 12.20 1.51
CA LEU A 428 9.63 13.55 0.93
C LEU A 428 8.89 14.54 1.83
N SER A 429 7.75 14.15 2.40
CA SER A 429 7.03 14.98 3.38
C SER A 429 7.90 15.25 4.61
N TRP A 430 8.59 14.22 5.10
CA TRP A 430 9.49 14.38 6.24
C TRP A 430 10.68 15.31 5.96
N TYR A 431 11.36 15.16 4.82
CA TYR A 431 12.46 16.06 4.44
C TYR A 431 11.98 17.50 4.22
N ARG A 432 10.75 17.71 3.74
CA ARG A 432 10.13 19.04 3.73
C ARG A 432 9.97 19.59 5.14
N VAL A 433 9.50 18.79 6.10
CA VAL A 433 9.44 19.19 7.52
C VAL A 433 10.82 19.59 8.05
N LEU A 434 11.88 18.86 7.69
CA LEU A 434 13.24 19.21 8.10
C LEU A 434 13.67 20.60 7.63
N THR A 435 13.24 21.02 6.43
CA THR A 435 13.59 22.36 5.94
C THR A 435 12.96 23.50 6.73
N PHE A 436 11.89 23.23 7.48
CA PHE A 436 11.31 24.23 8.39
C PHE A 436 12.17 24.41 9.64
N LEU A 437 13.03 23.44 9.97
CA LEU A 437 13.82 23.46 11.19
C LEU A 437 15.03 24.39 11.06
N PRO A 438 15.30 25.21 12.08
CA PRO A 438 16.45 26.11 12.07
C PRO A 438 17.76 25.32 12.13
N GLY A 439 18.74 25.72 11.31
CA GLY A 439 20.06 25.08 11.27
C GLY A 439 20.08 23.67 10.66
N TYR A 440 19.04 23.28 9.91
CA TYR A 440 18.90 21.95 9.30
C TYR A 440 20.17 21.46 8.57
N ARG A 441 20.85 22.35 7.82
CA ARG A 441 22.07 22.00 7.06
C ARG A 441 23.19 21.42 7.92
N LEU A 442 23.26 21.80 9.20
CA LEU A 442 24.29 21.35 10.13
C LEU A 442 23.95 19.99 10.78
N ASN A 443 22.66 19.66 10.88
CA ASN A 443 22.17 18.54 11.70
C ASN A 443 21.31 17.51 10.92
N ALA A 444 21.18 17.63 9.60
CA ALA A 444 20.34 16.75 8.77
C ALA A 444 20.64 15.25 9.00
N ARG A 445 21.93 14.86 8.92
CA ARG A 445 22.36 13.48 9.18
C ARG A 445 21.99 12.95 10.55
N PHE A 446 22.03 13.81 11.57
CA PHE A 446 21.63 13.42 12.93
C PHE A 446 20.12 13.13 12.99
N LEU A 447 19.30 13.94 12.31
CA LEU A 447 17.84 13.74 12.24
C LEU A 447 17.45 12.55 11.35
N GLU A 448 18.21 12.24 10.30
CA GLU A 448 18.03 11.04 9.48
C GLU A 448 18.31 9.76 10.30
N GLN A 449 19.43 9.75 11.03
CA GLN A 449 19.76 8.66 11.96
C GLN A 449 18.70 8.51 13.06
N MET A 450 18.13 9.62 13.52
CA MET A 450 17.04 9.64 14.52
C MET A 450 15.83 8.81 14.08
N LEU A 451 15.55 8.78 12.77
CA LEU A 451 14.43 8.04 12.20
C LEU A 451 14.79 6.65 11.70
N GLY A 452 16.04 6.21 11.87
CA GLY A 452 16.50 4.92 11.38
C GLY A 452 16.57 4.84 9.86
N VAL A 453 16.55 5.99 9.17
CA VAL A 453 16.73 6.07 7.72
C VAL A 453 18.20 5.80 7.43
N GLN A 454 18.51 4.66 6.82
CA GLN A 454 19.89 4.26 6.54
C GLN A 454 20.49 5.01 5.35
N GLN A 455 19.64 5.47 4.41
CA GLN A 455 20.07 6.11 3.16
C GLN A 455 19.36 7.46 2.96
N GLY A 456 20.13 8.49 2.66
CA GLY A 456 19.60 9.84 2.38
C GLY A 456 18.71 9.91 1.13
N LEU A 457 18.10 11.07 0.90
CA LEU A 457 17.48 11.36 -0.40
C LEU A 457 18.54 11.54 -1.49
N PRO A 458 18.22 11.24 -2.77
CA PRO A 458 19.06 11.61 -3.90
C PRO A 458 19.37 13.11 -3.90
N ASP A 459 20.61 13.48 -4.24
CA ASP A 459 21.09 14.87 -4.16
C ASP A 459 20.28 15.85 -5.00
N ALA A 460 19.77 15.40 -6.16
CA ALA A 460 18.91 16.20 -7.03
C ALA A 460 17.59 16.61 -6.34
N VAL A 461 16.91 15.65 -5.71
CA VAL A 461 15.65 15.89 -4.96
C VAL A 461 15.90 16.80 -3.76
N MET A 462 17.03 16.61 -3.09
CA MET A 462 17.44 17.49 -1.99
C MET A 462 17.74 18.92 -2.44
N ALA A 463 18.34 19.09 -3.62
CA ALA A 463 18.62 20.41 -4.19
C ALA A 463 17.32 21.17 -4.49
N ASP A 464 16.29 20.48 -4.97
CA ASP A 464 14.98 21.09 -5.28
C ASP A 464 14.22 21.48 -4.03
N ILE A 465 14.15 20.59 -3.04
CA ILE A 465 13.56 20.87 -1.72
C ILE A 465 14.28 22.08 -1.07
N ARG A 466 15.60 22.19 -1.22
CA ARG A 466 16.39 23.33 -0.73
C ARG A 466 16.15 24.62 -1.50
N ARG A 467 15.96 24.56 -2.83
CA ARG A 467 15.69 25.74 -3.67
C ARG A 467 14.37 26.40 -3.32
N GLN A 468 13.36 25.61 -3.00
CA GLN A 468 12.02 26.12 -2.65
C GLN A 468 11.98 26.88 -1.31
N ASN A 469 12.93 26.63 -0.41
CA ASN A 469 12.92 27.17 0.97
C ASN A 469 14.16 28.03 1.30
N GLN A 470 14.64 28.84 0.35
CA GLN A 470 15.76 29.76 0.60
C GLN A 470 15.34 30.93 1.50
N THR A 471 15.89 30.96 2.70
CA THR A 471 15.76 32.07 3.66
C THR A 471 17.04 32.91 3.70
N HIS A 472 16.90 34.19 4.07
CA HIS A 472 18.05 35.09 4.20
C HIS A 472 18.97 34.60 5.35
N PRO A 473 20.30 34.54 5.16
CA PRO A 473 21.23 34.00 6.17
C PRO A 473 21.13 34.64 7.57
N ALA A 474 20.84 35.94 7.63
CA ALA A 474 20.64 36.66 8.89
C ALA A 474 19.35 36.24 9.61
N ALA A 475 18.27 35.99 8.87
CA ALA A 475 17.02 35.48 9.43
C ALA A 475 17.19 34.06 9.98
N ASP A 476 17.99 33.22 9.31
CA ASP A 476 18.31 31.88 9.77
C ASP A 476 19.13 31.88 11.07
N ALA A 477 20.12 32.78 11.19
CA ALA A 477 20.90 32.93 12.42
C ALA A 477 20.03 33.34 13.61
N LEU A 478 19.09 34.28 13.41
CA LEU A 478 18.13 34.70 14.44
C LEU A 478 17.17 33.57 14.82
N ARG A 479 16.64 32.83 13.83
CA ARG A 479 15.79 31.65 14.07
C ARG A 479 16.53 30.57 14.85
N LEU A 480 17.80 30.35 14.53
CA LEU A 480 18.65 29.39 15.25
C LEU A 480 18.84 29.81 16.70
N ALA A 481 19.21 31.06 16.97
CA ALA A 481 19.38 31.57 18.33
C ALA A 481 18.09 31.47 19.16
N TRP A 482 16.95 31.88 18.57
CA TRP A 482 15.63 31.74 19.18
C TRP A 482 15.30 30.29 19.53
N SER A 483 15.57 29.37 18.60
CA SER A 483 15.26 27.95 18.76
C SER A 483 16.18 27.29 19.78
N THR A 484 17.46 27.68 19.84
CA THR A 484 18.37 27.27 20.91
C THR A 484 17.84 27.72 22.27
N GLY A 485 17.41 28.98 22.40
CA GLY A 485 16.76 29.47 23.62
C GLY A 485 15.56 28.62 24.02
N ARG A 486 14.65 28.32 23.08
CA ARG A 486 13.49 27.46 23.32
C ARG A 486 13.88 26.04 23.73
N ILE A 487 14.81 25.40 23.04
CA ILE A 487 15.31 24.05 23.37
C ILE A 487 15.86 24.03 24.80
N LEU A 488 16.66 25.01 25.20
CA LEU A 488 17.21 25.12 26.56
C LEU A 488 16.09 25.30 27.60
N THR A 489 15.10 26.16 27.36
CA THR A 489 13.96 26.32 28.27
C THR A 489 13.12 25.04 28.38
N ASN A 490 12.95 24.30 27.29
CA ASN A 490 12.22 23.03 27.29
C ASN A 490 12.95 21.96 28.08
N TYR A 491 14.28 21.88 27.97
CA TYR A 491 15.08 20.99 28.81
C TYR A 491 14.96 21.34 30.30
N ALA A 492 15.11 22.62 30.63
CA ALA A 492 15.03 23.10 32.02
C ALA A 492 13.65 22.86 32.65
N THR A 493 12.59 22.87 31.84
CA THR A 493 11.20 22.66 32.31
C THR A 493 10.69 21.23 32.14
N LEU A 494 11.50 20.30 31.60
CA LEU A 494 11.06 18.95 31.21
C LEU A 494 10.41 18.18 32.36
N ASN A 495 10.99 18.18 33.56
CA ASN A 495 10.42 17.46 34.71
C ASN A 495 9.01 17.96 35.07
N ARG A 496 8.81 19.30 35.04
CA ARG A 496 7.49 19.90 35.31
C ARG A 496 6.49 19.53 34.21
N ARG A 497 6.93 19.45 32.95
CA ARG A 497 6.10 19.02 31.81
C ARG A 497 5.68 17.56 31.93
N ILE A 498 6.61 16.67 32.29
CA ILE A 498 6.32 15.25 32.54
C ILE A 498 5.30 15.10 33.68
N GLN A 499 5.45 15.83 34.78
CA GLN A 499 4.47 15.82 35.87
C GLN A 499 3.08 16.29 35.43
N ARG A 500 3.00 17.40 34.69
CA ARG A 500 1.73 17.90 34.12
C ARG A 500 1.12 16.91 33.13
N TYR A 501 1.94 16.21 32.36
CA TYR A 501 1.49 15.16 31.45
C TYR A 501 0.86 13.99 32.21
N HIS A 502 1.50 13.47 33.27
CA HIS A 502 0.89 12.42 34.12
C HIS A 502 -0.38 12.90 34.84
N GLN A 503 -0.43 14.14 35.33
CA GLN A 503 -1.66 14.71 35.91
C GLN A 503 -2.80 14.75 34.88
N ARG A 504 -2.49 15.11 33.64
CA ARG A 504 -3.46 15.13 32.54
C ARG A 504 -3.95 13.73 32.21
N LEU A 505 -3.04 12.76 32.11
CA LEU A 505 -3.39 11.35 31.92
C LEU A 505 -4.34 10.86 33.02
N GLY A 506 -4.01 11.10 34.29
CA GLY A 506 -4.85 10.69 35.42
C GLY A 506 -6.24 11.34 35.45
N ARG A 507 -6.41 12.53 34.84
CA ARG A 507 -7.71 13.20 34.70
C ARG A 507 -8.53 12.70 33.52
N VAL A 508 -7.89 12.39 32.39
CA VAL A 508 -8.57 12.09 31.12
C VAL A 508 -8.83 10.60 30.95
N LEU A 509 -7.86 9.76 31.33
CA LEU A 509 -8.01 8.32 31.27
C LEU A 509 -9.04 7.87 32.30
N MET A 510 -9.93 6.98 31.85
CA MET A 510 -10.99 6.40 32.64
C MET A 510 -10.43 5.56 33.78
N THR A 511 -11.07 5.65 34.95
CA THR A 511 -10.80 4.78 36.11
C THR A 511 -11.39 3.38 35.88
N ALA A 512 -11.02 2.41 36.73
CA ALA A 512 -11.57 1.05 36.66
C ALA A 512 -13.11 1.03 36.73
N ASP A 513 -13.71 1.85 37.60
CA ASP A 513 -15.17 1.95 37.75
C ASP A 513 -15.84 2.55 36.51
N GLN A 514 -15.21 3.56 35.89
CA GLN A 514 -15.70 4.14 34.64
C GLN A 514 -15.57 3.16 33.46
N LEU A 515 -14.50 2.37 33.42
CA LEU A 515 -14.35 1.31 32.43
C LEU A 515 -15.39 0.20 32.59
N ALA A 516 -15.78 -0.12 33.83
CA ALA A 516 -16.80 -1.12 34.11
C ALA A 516 -18.21 -0.69 33.65
N THR A 517 -18.48 0.61 33.59
CA THR A 517 -19.76 1.19 33.15
C THR A 517 -19.75 1.64 31.68
N LEU A 518 -18.62 1.48 30.99
CA LEU A 518 -18.49 1.78 29.56
C LEU A 518 -19.50 0.99 28.69
N PRO A 519 -19.79 -0.30 28.97
CA PRO A 519 -20.78 -1.07 28.23
C PRO A 519 -22.23 -0.60 28.41
N ASP A 520 -22.50 0.38 29.27
CA ASP A 520 -23.82 0.99 29.46
C ASP A 520 -23.98 2.31 28.68
N GLN A 521 -22.89 2.85 28.12
CA GLN A 521 -22.88 4.17 27.46
C GLN A 521 -23.50 4.11 26.06
N ARG A 522 -24.19 5.18 25.66
CA ARG A 522 -24.73 5.35 24.29
C ARG A 522 -23.63 5.72 23.29
N PRO A 523 -23.85 5.54 21.97
CA PRO A 523 -22.88 5.96 20.95
C PRO A 523 -22.44 7.43 21.06
N ASP A 524 -23.36 8.36 21.35
CA ASP A 524 -23.04 9.78 21.49
C ASP A 524 -22.16 10.08 22.72
N GLU A 525 -22.32 9.30 23.79
CA GLU A 525 -21.52 9.40 25.01
C GLU A 525 -20.11 8.82 24.79
N LEU A 526 -20.02 7.67 24.11
CA LEU A 526 -18.76 7.05 23.70
C LEU A 526 -17.94 7.98 22.79
N VAL A 527 -18.58 8.61 21.80
CA VAL A 527 -17.91 9.60 20.93
C VAL A 527 -17.40 10.80 21.73
N LYS A 528 -18.16 11.32 22.69
CA LYS A 528 -17.68 12.40 23.60
C LYS A 528 -16.45 11.96 24.40
N ILE A 529 -16.43 10.72 24.89
CA ILE A 529 -15.26 10.16 25.60
C ILE A 529 -14.05 10.11 24.66
N TYR A 530 -14.21 9.60 23.43
CA TYR A 530 -13.14 9.57 22.45
C TYR A 530 -12.63 10.97 22.10
N ARG A 531 -13.52 11.92 21.78
CA ARG A 531 -13.15 13.31 21.46
C ARG A 531 -12.41 13.99 22.61
N ARG A 532 -12.72 13.65 23.87
CA ARG A 532 -11.96 14.11 25.04
C ARG A 532 -10.54 13.51 25.08
N ILE A 533 -10.40 12.20 24.88
CA ILE A 533 -9.09 11.55 24.79
C ILE A 533 -8.26 12.17 23.66
N GLU A 534 -8.87 12.33 22.50
CA GLU A 534 -8.26 12.94 21.32
C GLU A 534 -7.79 14.38 21.59
N GLY A 535 -8.71 15.26 22.01
CA GLY A 535 -8.45 16.68 22.17
C GLY A 535 -7.51 17.02 23.33
N GLU A 536 -7.38 16.15 24.34
CA GLU A 536 -6.56 16.43 25.52
C GLU A 536 -5.26 15.63 25.59
N LEU A 537 -5.21 14.43 25.00
CA LEU A 537 -4.02 13.55 25.03
C LEU A 537 -3.38 13.41 23.66
N LEU A 538 -4.14 13.12 22.60
CA LEU A 538 -3.56 12.87 21.27
C LEU A 538 -3.01 14.12 20.59
N THR A 539 -3.53 15.30 20.94
CA THR A 539 -3.05 16.61 20.44
C THR A 539 -1.98 17.25 21.34
N HIS A 540 -1.55 16.58 22.41
CA HIS A 540 -0.63 17.14 23.42
C HIS A 540 0.45 16.15 23.89
N TRP A 541 1.34 15.75 22.98
CA TRP A 541 2.48 14.85 23.16
C TRP A 541 3.80 15.58 23.51
N ASP A 542 3.74 16.79 24.07
CA ASP A 542 4.92 17.63 24.27
C ASP A 542 5.97 16.99 25.19
N ALA A 543 5.56 16.41 26.32
CA ALA A 543 6.51 15.79 27.26
C ALA A 543 7.25 14.56 26.67
N PRO A 544 6.56 13.58 26.05
CA PRO A 544 7.22 12.47 25.34
C PRO A 544 8.18 12.93 24.25
N LEU A 545 7.76 13.86 23.38
CA LEU A 545 8.58 14.34 22.27
C LEU A 545 9.87 15.04 22.74
N ILE A 546 9.75 15.92 23.74
CA ILE A 546 10.90 16.62 24.31
C ILE A 546 11.84 15.62 24.99
N ASN A 547 11.30 14.67 25.75
CA ASN A 547 12.11 13.66 26.43
C ASN A 547 12.90 12.82 25.44
N ASP A 548 12.26 12.32 24.38
CA ASP A 548 12.90 11.47 23.37
C ASP A 548 14.00 12.23 22.62
N PHE A 549 13.73 13.49 22.23
CA PHE A 549 14.72 14.34 21.59
C PHE A 549 16.01 14.47 22.43
N PHE A 550 15.87 14.76 23.73
CA PHE A 550 17.04 14.85 24.61
C PHE A 550 17.66 13.48 24.91
N ALA A 551 16.86 12.42 25.05
CA ALA A 551 17.36 11.07 25.26
C ALA A 551 18.35 10.68 24.16
N MET A 552 18.02 10.98 22.90
CA MET A 552 18.87 10.70 21.75
C MET A 552 20.16 11.54 21.74
N ILE A 553 20.08 12.83 22.08
CA ILE A 553 21.26 13.69 22.20
C ILE A 553 22.22 13.15 23.27
N PHE A 554 21.74 12.94 24.49
CA PHE A 554 22.56 12.48 25.61
C PHE A 554 23.10 11.06 25.38
N TYR A 555 22.32 10.20 24.73
CA TYR A 555 22.77 8.88 24.29
C TYR A 555 23.94 8.98 23.30
N GLY A 556 23.80 9.81 22.26
CA GLY A 556 24.87 10.00 21.26
C GLY A 556 26.12 10.66 21.83
N VAL A 557 25.96 11.63 22.75
CA VAL A 557 27.08 12.23 23.49
C VAL A 557 27.79 11.19 24.36
N LEU A 558 27.03 10.37 25.11
CA LEU A 558 27.61 9.30 25.91
C LEU A 558 28.40 8.32 25.05
N LYS A 559 27.85 7.89 23.90
CA LYS A 559 28.56 7.03 22.94
C LYS A 559 29.92 7.62 22.57
N LYS A 560 29.96 8.89 22.13
CA LYS A 560 31.20 9.59 21.77
C LYS A 560 32.20 9.66 22.93
N LEU A 561 31.73 9.91 24.15
CA LEU A 561 32.59 9.97 25.34
C LEU A 561 33.19 8.61 25.68
N VAL A 562 32.37 7.55 25.70
CA VAL A 562 32.83 6.20 26.06
C VAL A 562 33.79 5.66 24.99
N THR A 563 33.49 5.83 23.69
CA THR A 563 34.42 5.45 22.62
C THR A 563 35.74 6.23 22.71
N ARG A 564 35.69 7.55 22.95
CA ARG A 564 36.91 8.37 22.97
C ARG A 564 37.76 8.20 24.24
N TRP A 565 37.14 7.95 25.39
CA TRP A 565 37.83 7.93 26.69
C TRP A 565 38.09 6.53 27.22
N TYR A 566 37.38 5.51 26.74
CA TYR A 566 37.46 4.13 27.21
C TYR A 566 37.61 3.09 26.09
N ASP A 567 37.78 3.54 24.84
CA ASP A 567 37.98 2.69 23.65
C ASP A 567 36.87 1.64 23.44
N ASP A 568 35.63 1.98 23.84
CA ASP A 568 34.44 1.15 23.60
C ASP A 568 34.01 1.23 22.13
N THR A 569 34.71 0.48 21.29
CA THR A 569 34.43 0.34 19.85
C THR A 569 33.20 -0.55 19.59
N THR A 570 32.90 -1.48 20.50
CA THR A 570 31.78 -2.43 20.39
C THR A 570 30.45 -1.88 20.95
N GLY A 571 30.49 -0.81 21.76
CA GLY A 571 29.31 -0.24 22.43
C GLY A 571 28.86 -1.02 23.66
N ALA A 572 29.58 -2.07 24.05
CA ALA A 572 29.24 -2.93 25.17
C ALA A 572 29.29 -2.19 26.52
N LEU A 573 30.23 -1.27 26.69
CA LEU A 573 30.36 -0.48 27.92
C LEU A 573 29.23 0.55 28.03
N GLN A 574 28.90 1.25 26.94
CA GLN A 574 27.76 2.17 26.91
C GLN A 574 26.46 1.46 27.33
N ASN A 575 26.18 0.29 26.74
CA ASN A 575 24.96 -0.47 27.04
C ASN A 575 24.90 -0.90 28.50
N THR A 576 26.02 -1.44 29.01
CA THR A 576 26.14 -1.85 30.42
C THR A 576 25.88 -0.69 31.38
N LEU A 577 26.33 0.53 31.03
CA LEU A 577 26.12 1.70 31.86
C LEU A 577 24.66 2.16 31.88
N ILE A 578 23.88 1.89 30.84
CA ILE A 578 22.47 2.32 30.72
C ILE A 578 21.52 1.32 31.40
N SER A 579 21.81 0.02 31.34
CA SER A 579 21.01 -1.04 32.01
C SER A 579 21.00 -0.94 33.54
N LEU A 580 21.75 0.00 34.14
CA LEU A 580 21.79 0.24 35.59
C LEU A 580 20.62 1.06 36.13
N THR A 581 19.48 1.08 35.43
CA THR A 581 18.28 1.85 35.80
C THR A 581 17.19 0.90 36.27
N GLY A 582 17.29 0.39 37.50
CA GLY A 582 16.37 -0.61 38.09
C GLY A 582 14.88 -0.22 38.24
N ASP A 583 14.43 0.87 37.60
CA ASP A 583 13.06 1.41 37.66
C ASP A 583 12.42 1.52 36.25
N ILE A 584 12.73 0.61 35.32
CA ILE A 584 12.10 0.60 33.99
C ILE A 584 10.77 -0.17 34.10
N ILE A 585 9.63 0.50 33.86
CA ILE A 585 8.27 -0.08 33.93
C ILE A 585 8.13 -1.41 33.17
N SER A 586 8.96 -1.61 32.16
CA SER A 586 8.83 -2.70 31.21
C SER A 586 9.39 -4.04 31.67
N THR A 587 10.17 -4.08 32.76
CA THR A 587 10.61 -5.34 33.39
C THR A 587 9.56 -5.89 34.36
N GLU A 588 8.74 -5.01 34.94
CA GLU A 588 7.71 -5.37 35.93
C GLU A 588 6.69 -6.42 35.42
N PRO A 589 6.22 -6.40 34.15
CA PRO A 589 5.37 -7.45 33.60
C PRO A 589 5.99 -8.85 33.71
N ALA A 590 7.26 -9.00 33.35
CA ALA A 590 7.95 -10.28 33.43
C ALA A 590 8.12 -10.75 34.89
N GLN A 591 8.43 -9.82 35.78
CA GLN A 591 8.55 -10.10 37.22
C GLN A 591 7.22 -10.59 37.80
N ARG A 592 6.11 -9.88 37.55
CA ARG A 592 4.78 -10.28 38.03
C ARG A 592 4.31 -11.61 37.43
N ILE A 593 4.64 -11.91 36.16
CA ILE A 593 4.37 -13.23 35.58
C ILE A 593 5.13 -14.32 36.33
N THR A 594 6.40 -14.06 36.66
CA THR A 594 7.24 -15.00 37.43
C THR A 594 6.67 -15.22 38.84
N GLU A 595 6.20 -14.15 39.50
CA GLU A 595 5.53 -14.23 40.81
C GLU A 595 4.25 -15.07 40.73
N MET A 596 3.39 -14.82 39.74
CA MET A 596 2.18 -15.62 39.51
C MET A 596 2.51 -17.09 39.24
N ALA A 597 3.56 -17.36 38.46
CA ALA A 597 4.01 -18.71 38.17
C ALA A 597 4.52 -19.44 39.42
N ALA A 598 5.25 -18.74 40.30
CA ALA A 598 5.68 -19.28 41.59
C ALA A 598 4.50 -19.62 42.50
N MET A 599 3.47 -18.76 42.54
CA MET A 599 2.23 -19.05 43.28
C MET A 599 1.48 -20.26 42.73
N LEU A 600 1.47 -20.44 41.40
CA LEU A 600 0.83 -21.60 40.75
C LEU A 600 1.63 -22.90 40.94
N ALA A 601 2.95 -22.82 41.11
CA ALA A 601 3.82 -23.99 41.30
C ALA A 601 3.47 -24.81 42.56
N ASP A 602 2.85 -24.18 43.56
CA ASP A 602 2.34 -24.84 44.77
C ASP A 602 1.09 -25.72 44.51
N TYR A 603 0.51 -25.66 43.30
CA TYR A 603 -0.71 -26.38 42.90
C TYR A 603 -0.48 -27.23 41.63
N PRO A 604 0.22 -28.38 41.71
CA PRO A 604 0.64 -29.15 40.54
C PRO A 604 -0.50 -29.58 39.61
N GLU A 605 -1.66 -29.95 40.18
CA GLU A 605 -2.85 -30.34 39.40
C GLU A 605 -3.44 -29.18 38.59
N SER A 606 -3.24 -27.94 39.06
CA SER A 606 -3.73 -26.72 38.39
C SER A 606 -2.83 -26.29 37.24
N ILE A 607 -1.53 -26.65 37.25
CA ILE A 607 -0.57 -26.29 36.19
C ILE A 607 -1.06 -26.82 34.83
N ASN A 608 -1.51 -28.07 34.76
CA ASN A 608 -2.01 -28.64 33.51
C ASN A 608 -3.25 -27.90 32.97
N VAL A 609 -4.12 -27.41 33.85
CA VAL A 609 -5.29 -26.60 33.44
C VAL A 609 -4.83 -25.28 32.83
N PHE A 610 -3.85 -24.60 33.43
CA PHE A 610 -3.29 -23.37 32.88
C PHE A 610 -2.56 -23.59 31.56
N CYS A 611 -1.91 -24.74 31.36
CA CYS A 611 -1.18 -25.06 30.14
C CYS A 611 -2.06 -25.59 28.99
N ASN A 612 -3.13 -26.33 29.27
CA ASN A 612 -3.93 -27.02 28.24
C ASN A 612 -5.44 -26.74 28.30
N GLY A 613 -5.98 -26.31 29.45
CA GLY A 613 -7.42 -26.06 29.62
C GLY A 613 -7.95 -24.86 28.84
N SER A 614 -9.26 -24.80 28.64
CA SER A 614 -9.98 -23.65 28.10
C SER A 614 -9.96 -22.46 29.07
N LEU A 615 -10.20 -21.24 28.56
CA LEU A 615 -10.25 -20.04 29.40
C LEU A 615 -11.25 -20.16 30.56
N ALA A 616 -12.42 -20.77 30.30
CA ALA A 616 -13.45 -20.97 31.32
C ALA A 616 -13.00 -21.93 32.44
N GLU A 617 -12.21 -22.95 32.11
CA GLU A 617 -11.64 -23.86 33.10
C GLU A 617 -10.55 -23.17 33.93
N ILE A 618 -9.64 -22.44 33.28
CA ILE A 618 -8.60 -21.66 33.96
C ILE A 618 -9.23 -20.65 34.92
N GLN A 619 -10.27 -19.92 34.50
CA GLN A 619 -10.97 -18.96 35.35
C GLN A 619 -11.66 -19.62 36.57
N ARG A 620 -12.18 -20.85 36.42
CA ARG A 620 -12.72 -21.63 37.54
C ARG A 620 -11.62 -22.02 38.52
N THR A 621 -10.49 -22.53 38.03
CA THR A 621 -9.31 -22.87 38.86
C THR A 621 -8.69 -21.64 39.52
N LEU A 622 -8.68 -20.49 38.84
CA LEU A 622 -8.15 -19.26 39.41
C LEU A 622 -8.94 -18.84 40.67
N LYS A 623 -10.26 -19.03 40.68
CA LYS A 623 -11.11 -18.75 41.86
C LYS A 623 -10.79 -19.64 43.06
N THR A 624 -10.23 -20.83 42.85
CA THR A 624 -9.83 -21.73 43.94
C THR A 624 -8.45 -21.39 44.52
N ILE A 625 -7.71 -20.45 43.90
CA ILE A 625 -6.38 -20.01 44.34
C ILE A 625 -6.40 -18.48 44.59
N PRO A 626 -6.92 -18.00 45.74
CA PRO A 626 -7.13 -16.57 45.99
C PRO A 626 -5.89 -15.67 45.85
N PRO A 627 -4.68 -16.06 46.31
CA PRO A 627 -3.47 -15.25 46.12
C PRO A 627 -3.14 -15.02 44.64
N LEU A 628 -3.24 -16.07 43.82
CA LEU A 628 -3.02 -16.00 42.38
C LEU A 628 -4.11 -15.17 41.69
N ALA A 629 -5.37 -15.32 42.10
CA ALA A 629 -6.47 -14.50 41.59
C ALA A 629 -6.26 -13.01 41.85
N ALA A 630 -5.82 -12.65 43.07
CA ALA A 630 -5.52 -11.26 43.42
C ALA A 630 -4.35 -10.70 42.61
N ALA A 631 -3.25 -11.48 42.46
CA ALA A 631 -2.11 -11.09 41.65
C ALA A 631 -2.47 -10.89 40.17
N TYR A 632 -3.30 -11.78 39.62
CA TYR A 632 -3.82 -11.67 38.25
C TYR A 632 -4.69 -10.42 38.05
N GLN A 633 -5.60 -10.12 38.98
CA GLN A 633 -6.42 -8.91 38.90
C GLN A 633 -5.58 -7.63 38.97
N GLN A 634 -4.56 -7.59 39.85
CA GLN A 634 -3.63 -6.46 39.90
C GLN A 634 -2.81 -6.32 38.61
N TYR A 635 -2.41 -7.45 37.99
CA TYR A 635 -1.74 -7.44 36.71
C TYR A 635 -2.63 -6.82 35.63
N LEU A 636 -3.88 -7.29 35.49
CA LEU A 636 -4.80 -6.75 34.49
C LEU A 636 -5.15 -5.29 34.74
N ALA A 637 -5.32 -4.87 35.99
CA ALA A 637 -5.60 -3.46 36.31
C ALA A 637 -4.50 -2.51 35.82
N LYS A 638 -3.23 -2.97 35.81
CA LYS A 638 -2.08 -2.17 35.39
C LYS A 638 -1.66 -2.39 33.94
N PHE A 639 -1.63 -3.64 33.49
CA PHE A 639 -1.08 -4.07 32.20
C PHE A 639 -2.12 -4.69 31.26
N GLY A 640 -3.39 -4.67 31.62
CA GLY A 640 -4.47 -5.28 30.85
C GLY A 640 -4.70 -4.65 29.47
N ASP A 641 -4.21 -3.43 29.24
CA ASP A 641 -4.24 -2.76 27.93
C ASP A 641 -3.08 -3.18 27.00
N ARG A 642 -2.13 -4.00 27.48
CA ARG A 642 -1.03 -4.51 26.65
C ARG A 642 -1.50 -5.67 25.79
N CYS A 643 -0.84 -5.86 24.65
CA CYS A 643 -1.01 -7.00 23.74
C CYS A 643 0.19 -7.11 22.81
N LEU A 644 0.17 -8.11 21.93
CA LEU A 644 1.03 -8.12 20.76
C LEU A 644 0.53 -7.09 19.75
N GLU A 645 1.46 -6.40 19.09
CA GLU A 645 1.15 -5.29 18.18
C GLU A 645 0.38 -4.13 18.87
N GLU A 646 0.85 -3.69 20.04
CA GLU A 646 0.17 -2.77 20.98
C GLU A 646 -0.46 -1.48 20.40
N LEU A 647 0.01 -1.01 19.23
CA LEU A 647 -0.50 0.23 18.62
C LEU A 647 -1.56 -0.02 17.55
N LYS A 648 -1.87 -1.28 17.23
CA LYS A 648 -2.97 -1.66 16.34
C LYS A 648 -4.25 -1.79 17.14
N LEU A 649 -5.24 -0.96 16.80
CA LEU A 649 -6.55 -0.95 17.48
C LEU A 649 -7.31 -2.26 17.26
N GLU A 650 -7.10 -2.97 16.15
CA GLU A 650 -7.68 -4.29 15.92
C GLU A 650 -7.12 -5.38 16.85
N SER A 651 -5.94 -5.19 17.42
CA SER A 651 -5.28 -6.18 18.26
C SER A 651 -5.96 -6.28 19.63
N PRO A 652 -6.48 -7.44 20.04
CA PRO A 652 -7.13 -7.59 21.33
C PRO A 652 -6.11 -7.55 22.46
N THR A 653 -6.50 -6.83 23.50
CA THR A 653 -5.71 -6.59 24.71
C THR A 653 -5.77 -7.81 25.63
N LEU A 654 -4.89 -7.87 26.62
CA LEU A 654 -4.95 -8.88 27.68
C LEU A 654 -6.26 -8.82 28.49
N SER A 655 -6.98 -7.71 28.45
CA SER A 655 -8.32 -7.60 29.05
C SER A 655 -9.38 -8.32 28.22
N ASP A 656 -9.23 -8.37 26.89
CA ASP A 656 -10.16 -9.03 25.99
C ASP A 656 -9.86 -10.53 25.86
N ASP A 657 -8.58 -10.86 25.70
CA ASP A 657 -8.06 -12.21 25.54
C ASP A 657 -6.90 -12.44 26.54
N PRO A 658 -7.20 -12.82 27.80
CA PRO A 658 -6.17 -13.06 28.81
C PRO A 658 -5.49 -14.42 28.67
N LEU A 659 -5.91 -15.26 27.71
CA LEU A 659 -5.43 -16.63 27.59
C LEU A 659 -3.90 -16.70 27.37
N PRO A 660 -3.27 -15.86 26.53
CA PRO A 660 -1.81 -15.88 26.35
C PRO A 660 -1.05 -15.68 27.66
N LEU A 661 -1.48 -14.71 28.49
CA LEU A 661 -0.87 -14.46 29.80
C LEU A 661 -0.98 -15.67 30.72
N LEU A 662 -2.18 -16.25 30.83
CA LEU A 662 -2.44 -17.39 31.72
C LEU A 662 -1.66 -18.64 31.27
N ARG A 663 -1.56 -18.86 29.95
CA ARG A 663 -0.72 -19.91 29.37
C ARG A 663 0.76 -19.72 29.71
N THR A 664 1.29 -18.51 29.57
CA THR A 664 2.67 -18.19 29.97
C THR A 664 2.91 -18.46 31.45
N VAL A 665 1.96 -18.09 32.33
CA VAL A 665 2.04 -18.38 33.78
C VAL A 665 2.09 -19.90 34.03
N GLY A 666 1.22 -20.68 33.39
CA GLY A 666 1.24 -22.15 33.47
C GLY A 666 2.56 -22.75 33.01
N TYR A 667 3.04 -22.31 31.85
CA TYR A 667 4.31 -22.74 31.26
C TYR A 667 5.49 -22.48 32.21
N MET A 668 5.55 -21.28 32.81
CA MET A 668 6.61 -20.92 33.75
C MET A 668 6.53 -21.72 35.06
N ALA A 669 5.32 -21.98 35.56
CA ALA A 669 5.14 -22.80 36.76
C ALA A 669 5.64 -24.24 36.55
N GLN A 670 5.43 -24.80 35.35
CA GLN A 670 5.87 -26.15 35.00
C GLN A 670 7.39 -26.31 34.92
N LYS A 671 8.13 -25.28 34.47
CA LYS A 671 9.61 -25.31 34.39
C LYS A 671 10.32 -25.43 35.76
N LYS A 672 9.58 -25.38 36.88
CA LYS A 672 10.02 -25.05 38.24
C LYS A 672 10.75 -23.70 38.27
N PRO A 673 10.28 -22.71 39.04
CA PRO A 673 11.01 -21.46 39.15
C PRO A 673 12.41 -21.76 39.69
N SER A 674 13.45 -21.40 38.93
CA SER A 674 14.77 -21.20 39.53
C SER A 674 14.57 -20.11 40.58
N PRO A 675 15.04 -20.28 41.84
CA PRO A 675 14.93 -19.21 42.82
C PRO A 675 15.57 -17.95 42.22
N PRO A 676 15.02 -16.75 42.50
CA PRO A 676 15.65 -15.51 42.06
C PRO A 676 17.12 -15.57 42.49
N GLN A 677 18.04 -15.38 41.54
CA GLN A 677 19.48 -15.44 41.81
C GLN A 677 19.81 -14.42 42.90
N SER A 678 19.85 -14.89 44.13
CA SER A 678 20.37 -14.17 45.27
C SER A 678 21.90 -14.20 45.11
N PRO A 679 22.61 -13.08 45.30
CA PRO A 679 24.06 -13.11 45.25
C PRO A 679 24.59 -14.10 46.29
N SER A 680 25.45 -15.00 45.84
CA SER A 680 26.06 -16.12 46.57
C SER A 680 26.49 -15.78 48.01
N PRO A 681 26.17 -16.63 49.02
CA PRO A 681 26.67 -16.47 50.37
C PRO A 681 28.03 -17.19 50.52
N GLN A 682 29.12 -16.43 50.45
CA GLN A 682 30.39 -16.81 51.09
C GLN A 682 30.85 -15.67 51.99
N GLY A 683 30.77 -15.91 53.30
CA GLY A 683 31.19 -14.97 54.35
C GLY A 683 30.28 -15.02 55.58
N ARG A 684 30.30 -16.15 56.31
CA ARG A 684 29.75 -16.19 57.68
C ARG A 684 30.65 -15.35 58.60
N GLY A 685 30.03 -14.42 59.34
CA GLY A 685 30.65 -13.70 60.46
C GLY A 685 29.61 -13.00 61.33
N GLY A 686 28.96 -13.77 62.21
CA GLY A 686 28.43 -13.39 63.54
C GLY A 686 27.52 -12.17 63.76
N GLY A 687 26.34 -12.39 64.35
CA GLY A 687 25.62 -11.37 65.12
C GLY A 687 24.10 -11.57 65.23
N ARG A 688 23.61 -11.87 66.44
CA ARG A 688 22.21 -12.03 66.87
C ARG A 688 21.41 -10.70 66.88
N THR A 689 20.08 -10.78 66.71
CA THR A 689 18.94 -10.18 67.47
C THR A 689 17.72 -10.01 66.53
N GLU A 690 16.62 -10.78 66.70
CA GLU A 690 15.41 -10.59 67.55
C GLU A 690 14.35 -9.59 67.01
N ASN A 691 13.16 -10.16 66.68
CA ASN A 691 11.76 -9.68 66.73
C ASN A 691 11.39 -8.18 66.52
N THR A 692 10.41 -7.88 65.65
CA THR A 692 9.00 -7.52 66.02
C THR A 692 8.08 -7.06 64.86
N HIS A 693 6.84 -7.59 64.89
CA HIS A 693 5.49 -7.07 64.55
C HIS A 693 5.10 -6.37 63.23
N CYS A 694 4.06 -6.96 62.62
CA CYS A 694 3.11 -6.39 61.66
C CYS A 694 2.34 -5.17 62.19
N SER A 695 2.07 -4.20 61.32
CA SER A 695 0.91 -3.28 61.39
C SER A 695 0.58 -2.75 59.99
N ASN A 696 -0.71 -2.78 59.65
CA ASN A 696 -1.34 -2.20 58.46
C ASN A 696 -1.16 -0.68 58.43
N ASP A 697 -0.87 -0.10 57.26
CA ASP A 697 -1.39 1.22 56.87
C ASP A 697 -1.31 1.46 55.34
N LEU A 698 -2.45 1.84 54.78
CA LEU A 698 -2.70 2.20 53.38
C LEU A 698 -2.38 3.68 53.16
N LEU A 699 -1.18 4.01 52.66
CA LEU A 699 -0.84 5.26 51.98
C LEU A 699 0.29 5.00 50.96
N PRO A 700 0.32 5.69 49.79
CA PRO A 700 1.41 5.53 48.83
C PRO A 700 2.67 6.21 49.36
N SER A 701 3.60 5.43 49.91
CA SER A 701 4.88 5.95 50.40
C SER A 701 5.83 6.26 49.23
N ASN A 702 6.03 7.55 48.97
CA ASN A 702 7.17 8.06 48.24
C ASN A 702 8.43 7.91 49.11
N SER A 703 9.09 6.76 49.01
CA SER A 703 10.48 6.56 49.44
C SER A 703 11.14 5.54 48.53
N PRO A 704 12.25 5.86 47.84
CA PRO A 704 12.97 4.88 47.04
C PRO A 704 13.70 3.92 47.98
N LEU A 705 13.21 2.67 48.10
CA LEU A 705 14.02 1.59 48.64
C LEU A 705 15.12 1.27 47.60
N PRO A 706 16.41 1.35 47.96
CA PRO A 706 17.48 1.03 47.02
C PRO A 706 17.52 -0.48 46.83
N VAL A 707 17.12 -0.95 45.64
CA VAL A 707 17.36 -2.32 45.21
C VAL A 707 18.89 -2.54 45.16
N GLY A 708 19.35 -3.61 45.81
CA GLY A 708 20.77 -3.92 45.93
C GLY A 708 21.44 -4.12 44.57
N GLU A 709 22.46 -3.30 44.29
CA GLU A 709 23.30 -3.41 43.09
C GLU A 709 24.06 -4.75 43.06
N GLY A 710 23.94 -5.52 41.97
CA GLY A 710 24.67 -6.78 41.82
C GLY A 710 26.20 -6.62 41.87
N PRO A 711 26.95 -7.61 42.39
CA PRO A 711 28.39 -7.49 42.70
C PRO A 711 29.31 -7.26 41.48
N GLY A 712 28.99 -7.80 40.30
CA GLY A 712 29.79 -7.59 39.07
C GLY A 712 29.64 -6.22 38.42
N VAL A 713 28.61 -5.47 38.83
CA VAL A 713 28.16 -4.23 38.19
C VAL A 713 28.77 -2.99 38.85
N ARG A 714 28.87 -2.99 40.20
CA ARG A 714 29.64 -1.99 40.95
C ARG A 714 31.10 -1.93 40.50
N ALA A 715 31.70 -3.08 40.19
CA ALA A 715 33.10 -3.18 39.79
C ALA A 715 33.43 -2.39 38.51
N LYS A 716 32.59 -2.47 37.46
CA LYS A 716 32.81 -1.71 36.21
C LYS A 716 32.53 -0.21 36.37
N ASP A 717 31.52 0.16 37.14
CA ASP A 717 31.21 1.56 37.45
C ASP A 717 32.37 2.21 38.25
N LEU A 718 33.03 1.45 39.13
CA LEU A 718 34.25 1.82 39.85
C LEU A 718 35.50 1.86 38.95
N GLU A 719 35.65 0.93 38.01
CA GLU A 719 36.75 0.89 37.04
C GLU A 719 36.70 2.08 36.06
N VAL A 720 35.49 2.45 35.61
CA VAL A 720 35.25 3.66 34.80
C VAL A 720 35.62 4.92 35.61
N ARG A 721 35.25 4.96 36.90
CA ARG A 721 35.56 6.09 37.80
C ARG A 721 37.06 6.27 38.07
N ALA A 722 37.87 5.22 37.93
CA ALA A 722 39.32 5.28 38.18
C ALA A 722 40.14 5.88 37.02
N LYS A 723 39.67 5.77 35.77
CA LYS A 723 40.44 6.19 34.57
C LYS A 723 40.28 7.65 34.16
N VAL A 724 39.23 8.35 34.60
CA VAL A 724 38.97 9.75 34.22
C VAL A 724 38.92 10.62 35.48
N LEU A 725 39.84 11.60 35.59
CA LEU A 725 39.98 12.51 36.72
C LEU A 725 39.58 13.95 36.37
N GLY A 726 39.23 14.74 37.37
CA GLY A 726 38.96 16.19 37.23
C GLY A 726 37.67 16.55 36.48
N VAL A 727 37.70 17.63 35.69
CA VAL A 727 36.51 18.19 34.99
C VAL A 727 35.87 17.19 34.02
N ARG A 728 36.67 16.31 33.41
CA ARG A 728 36.15 15.24 32.52
C ARG A 728 35.27 14.24 33.27
N ALA A 729 35.58 13.95 34.54
CA ALA A 729 34.78 13.06 35.38
C ALA A 729 33.43 13.70 35.73
N ILE A 730 33.41 15.02 35.98
CA ILE A 730 32.19 15.78 36.25
C ILE A 730 31.29 15.77 35.01
N LEU A 731 31.85 16.08 33.84
CA LEU A 731 31.11 16.04 32.57
C LEU A 731 30.54 14.64 32.28
N PHE A 732 31.36 13.59 32.44
CA PHE A 732 30.93 12.21 32.24
C PHE A 732 29.75 11.84 33.14
N ARG A 733 29.85 12.15 34.44
CA ARG A 733 28.80 11.87 35.43
C ARG A 733 27.51 12.62 35.09
N TRP A 734 27.63 13.87 34.68
CA TRP A 734 26.46 14.66 34.28
C TRP A 734 25.79 14.09 33.03
N VAL A 735 26.57 13.71 32.00
CA VAL A 735 26.02 13.06 30.80
C VAL A 735 25.36 11.74 31.15
N LEU A 736 26.05 10.85 31.87
CA LEU A 736 25.55 9.53 32.26
C LEU A 736 24.27 9.63 33.10
N HIS A 737 24.23 10.52 34.09
CA HIS A 737 23.03 10.76 34.91
C HIS A 737 21.84 11.18 34.04
N ASN A 738 22.05 12.09 33.10
CA ASN A 738 20.98 12.54 32.20
C ASN A 738 20.56 11.46 31.21
N THR A 739 21.49 10.71 30.63
CA THR A 739 21.17 9.59 29.74
C THR A 739 20.29 8.57 30.46
N ARG A 740 20.67 8.13 31.67
CA ARG A 740 19.87 7.20 32.49
C ARG A 740 18.48 7.74 32.78
N ARG A 741 18.39 9.00 33.22
CA ARG A 741 17.11 9.66 33.55
C ARG A 741 16.18 9.73 32.33
N LEU A 742 16.69 10.16 31.19
CA LEU A 742 15.91 10.38 29.96
C LEU A 742 15.47 9.05 29.31
N VAL A 743 16.33 8.02 29.33
CA VAL A 743 15.99 6.68 28.84
C VAL A 743 14.91 6.05 29.71
N ARG A 744 15.01 6.14 31.05
CA ARG A 744 13.95 5.66 31.95
C ARG A 744 12.62 6.36 31.69
N ASN A 745 12.65 7.69 31.57
CA ASN A 745 11.44 8.47 31.27
C ASN A 745 10.84 8.09 29.91
N ARG A 746 11.67 7.79 28.90
CA ARG A 746 11.21 7.37 27.57
C ARG A 746 10.40 6.08 27.65
N GLU A 747 10.87 5.09 28.40
CA GLU A 747 10.14 3.83 28.58
C GLU A 747 8.83 4.03 29.34
N ASN A 748 8.85 4.82 30.42
CA ASN A 748 7.64 5.13 31.19
C ASN A 748 6.59 5.89 30.35
N LEU A 749 7.02 6.89 29.59
CA LEU A 749 6.13 7.67 28.71
C LEU A 749 5.59 6.84 27.54
N ARG A 750 6.38 5.86 27.05
CA ARG A 750 5.92 4.89 26.05
C ARG A 750 4.81 3.98 26.60
N PHE A 751 4.94 3.52 27.84
CA PHE A 751 3.89 2.73 28.49
C PHE A 751 2.58 3.52 28.62
N GLU A 752 2.66 4.81 28.98
CA GLU A 752 1.47 5.67 29.02
C GLU A 752 0.80 5.80 27.65
N ARG A 753 1.57 5.81 26.56
CA ARG A 753 1.00 5.75 25.21
C ARG A 753 0.19 4.49 24.98
N THR A 754 0.69 3.32 25.38
CA THR A 754 -0.07 2.06 25.28
C THR A 754 -1.39 2.14 26.04
N ARG A 755 -1.43 2.77 27.22
CA ARG A 755 -2.69 2.98 27.98
C ARG A 755 -3.68 3.89 27.25
N VAL A 756 -3.20 4.98 26.63
CA VAL A 756 -4.06 5.87 25.82
C VAL A 756 -4.67 5.11 24.66
N PHE A 757 -3.88 4.31 23.94
CA PHE A 757 -4.35 3.47 22.84
C PHE A 757 -5.36 2.42 23.32
N GLY A 758 -5.06 1.72 24.42
CA GLY A 758 -5.96 0.71 25.00
C GLY A 758 -7.34 1.29 25.35
N GLN A 759 -7.38 2.48 25.95
CA GLN A 759 -8.67 3.11 26.26
C GLN A 759 -9.40 3.63 25.01
N ALA A 760 -8.69 4.23 24.05
CA ALA A 760 -9.31 4.61 22.78
C ALA A 760 -9.90 3.39 22.05
N ARG A 761 -9.18 2.27 22.04
CA ARG A 761 -9.65 0.99 21.50
C ARG A 761 -10.92 0.51 22.18
N ARG A 762 -10.99 0.53 23.51
CA ARG A 762 -12.19 0.11 24.26
C ARG A 762 -13.43 0.90 23.83
N VAL A 763 -13.27 2.21 23.59
CA VAL A 763 -14.37 3.04 23.08
C VAL A 763 -14.84 2.56 21.70
N PHE A 764 -13.92 2.26 20.78
CA PHE A 764 -14.27 1.72 19.46
C PHE A 764 -14.89 0.32 19.52
N VAL A 765 -14.40 -0.56 20.39
CA VAL A 765 -14.99 -1.89 20.60
C VAL A 765 -16.43 -1.78 21.09
N GLU A 766 -16.69 -0.89 22.05
CA GLU A 766 -18.06 -0.66 22.51
C GLU A 766 -18.92 -0.04 21.41
N LEU A 767 -18.42 0.92 20.63
CA LEU A 767 -19.12 1.45 19.46
C LEU A 767 -19.47 0.35 18.44
N GLY A 768 -18.54 -0.57 18.15
CA GLY A 768 -18.77 -1.71 17.27
C GLY A 768 -19.92 -2.59 17.75
N LYS A 769 -20.00 -2.88 19.06
CA LYS A 769 -21.13 -3.61 19.65
C LYS A 769 -22.47 -2.89 19.46
N ARG A 770 -22.50 -1.55 19.60
CA ARG A 770 -23.72 -0.77 19.38
C ARG A 770 -24.12 -0.74 17.92
N PHE A 771 -23.17 -0.57 17.01
CA PHE A 771 -23.45 -0.53 15.58
C PHE A 771 -23.93 -1.89 15.07
N TYR A 772 -23.35 -2.98 15.56
CA TYR A 772 -23.86 -4.34 15.33
C TYR A 772 -25.30 -4.51 15.84
N ALA A 773 -25.59 -4.07 17.08
CA ALA A 773 -26.93 -4.14 17.65
C ALA A 773 -27.98 -3.29 16.90
N LEU A 774 -27.55 -2.34 16.06
CA LEU A 774 -28.37 -1.50 15.19
C LEU A 774 -28.45 -2.03 13.75
N ASP A 775 -27.93 -3.23 13.48
CA ASP A 775 -27.85 -3.83 12.14
C ASP A 775 -27.05 -2.98 11.13
N TRP A 776 -26.11 -2.17 11.61
CA TRP A 776 -25.19 -1.42 10.75
C TRP A 776 -23.92 -2.22 10.40
N LEU A 777 -23.61 -3.26 11.15
CA LEU A 777 -22.48 -4.17 10.95
C LEU A 777 -22.97 -5.63 10.99
N ASP A 778 -22.19 -6.57 10.47
CA ASP A 778 -22.49 -8.01 10.52
C ASP A 778 -21.76 -8.71 11.67
N ASP A 779 -20.64 -8.15 12.13
CA ASP A 779 -19.91 -8.51 13.34
C ASP A 779 -19.46 -7.25 14.11
N PRO A 780 -19.46 -7.23 15.46
CA PRO A 780 -18.94 -6.09 16.23
C PRO A 780 -17.49 -5.68 15.89
N ALA A 781 -16.65 -6.63 15.45
CA ALA A 781 -15.27 -6.39 15.04
C ALA A 781 -15.15 -5.72 13.67
N ASP A 782 -16.23 -5.66 12.89
CA ASP A 782 -16.26 -4.94 11.60
C ASP A 782 -15.94 -3.45 11.77
N ILE A 783 -16.13 -2.90 12.98
CA ILE A 783 -15.75 -1.53 13.34
C ILE A 783 -14.29 -1.22 13.00
N PHE A 784 -13.38 -2.20 13.03
CA PHE A 784 -11.96 -2.01 12.71
C PHE A 784 -11.73 -1.74 11.21
N PHE A 785 -12.68 -2.12 10.35
CA PHE A 785 -12.64 -1.83 8.92
C PHE A 785 -13.22 -0.45 8.56
N LEU A 786 -13.64 0.35 9.54
CA LEU A 786 -14.07 1.73 9.34
C LEU A 786 -12.96 2.72 9.72
N GLU A 787 -12.88 3.88 9.08
CA GLU A 787 -12.01 4.97 9.52
C GLU A 787 -12.60 5.68 10.75
N VAL A 788 -11.74 6.31 11.57
CA VAL A 788 -12.19 7.11 12.72
C VAL A 788 -13.27 8.11 12.32
N GLU A 789 -13.07 8.87 11.24
CA GLU A 789 -14.02 9.92 10.85
C GLU A 789 -15.32 9.36 10.25
N GLU A 790 -15.35 8.12 9.77
CA GLU A 790 -16.59 7.46 9.33
C GLU A 790 -17.43 7.04 10.54
N ILE A 791 -16.78 6.47 11.56
CA ILE A 791 -17.43 6.11 12.82
C ILE A 791 -17.96 7.37 13.52
N MET A 792 -17.11 8.39 13.65
CA MET A 792 -17.50 9.65 14.29
C MET A 792 -18.59 10.34 13.47
N GLY A 793 -18.45 10.40 12.15
CA GLY A 793 -19.40 11.07 11.28
C GLY A 793 -20.79 10.43 11.29
N LEU A 794 -20.88 9.12 11.50
CA LEU A 794 -22.18 8.47 11.65
C LEU A 794 -22.94 8.95 12.89
N VAL A 795 -22.23 9.10 14.01
CA VAL A 795 -22.81 9.56 15.28
C VAL A 795 -23.03 11.08 15.29
N GLU A 796 -22.12 11.84 14.67
CA GLU A 796 -22.13 13.30 14.64
C GLU A 796 -22.97 13.88 13.48
N GLY A 797 -23.48 13.03 12.57
CA GLY A 797 -24.34 13.44 11.45
C GLY A 797 -23.59 14.01 10.24
N THR A 798 -22.32 13.64 10.05
CA THR A 798 -21.47 14.05 8.92
C THR A 798 -21.09 12.89 7.99
N ALA A 799 -21.61 11.68 8.24
CA ALA A 799 -21.40 10.54 7.36
C ALA A 799 -22.00 10.76 5.96
N THR A 800 -21.23 10.39 4.93
CA THR A 800 -21.63 10.49 3.52
C THR A 800 -22.34 9.25 3.00
N THR A 801 -22.27 8.14 3.75
CA THR A 801 -22.98 6.89 3.47
C THR A 801 -23.43 6.27 4.80
N LEU A 802 -24.58 5.60 4.78
CA LEU A 802 -25.08 4.79 5.90
C LEU A 802 -24.87 3.29 5.65
N ASP A 803 -24.47 2.89 4.43
CA ASP A 803 -24.15 1.50 4.10
C ASP A 803 -22.74 1.14 4.60
N LEU A 804 -22.64 0.89 5.90
CA LEU A 804 -21.39 0.45 6.51
C LEU A 804 -21.04 -1.00 6.16
N ARG A 805 -22.05 -1.88 5.97
CA ARG A 805 -21.83 -3.28 5.59
C ARG A 805 -21.14 -3.39 4.22
N GLY A 806 -21.62 -2.66 3.23
CA GLY A 806 -20.99 -2.60 1.91
C GLY A 806 -19.55 -2.08 1.98
N LEU A 807 -19.30 -1.05 2.79
CA LEU A 807 -17.96 -0.48 2.98
C LEU A 807 -17.00 -1.46 3.67
N VAL A 808 -17.47 -2.15 4.71
CA VAL A 808 -16.71 -3.18 5.44
C VAL A 808 -16.38 -4.35 4.51
N SER A 809 -17.35 -4.85 3.76
CA SER A 809 -17.18 -5.96 2.82
C SER A 809 -16.04 -5.71 1.82
N VAL A 810 -16.02 -4.54 1.17
CA VAL A 810 -14.93 -4.16 0.25
C VAL A 810 -13.57 -4.13 0.95
N ARG A 811 -13.50 -3.61 2.16
CA ARG A 811 -12.23 -3.47 2.90
C ARG A 811 -11.74 -4.78 3.50
N GLN A 812 -12.64 -5.68 3.88
CA GLN A 812 -12.30 -7.04 4.30
C GLN A 812 -11.71 -7.83 3.11
N ALA A 813 -12.33 -7.77 1.94
CA ALA A 813 -11.80 -8.39 0.73
C ALA A 813 -10.39 -7.89 0.39
N GLN A 814 -10.18 -6.55 0.41
CA GLN A 814 -8.86 -5.95 0.22
C GLN A 814 -7.85 -6.36 1.30
N TYR A 815 -8.27 -6.44 2.56
CA TYR A 815 -7.40 -6.86 3.66
C TYR A 815 -6.91 -8.30 3.48
N GLN A 816 -7.79 -9.23 3.08
CA GLN A 816 -7.41 -10.61 2.78
C GLN A 816 -6.46 -10.68 1.59
N GLN A 817 -6.72 -9.92 0.52
CA GLN A 817 -5.82 -9.83 -0.62
C GLN A 817 -4.41 -9.35 -0.20
N HIS A 818 -4.32 -8.35 0.68
CA HIS A 818 -3.03 -7.83 1.18
C HIS A 818 -2.29 -8.78 2.12
N LEU A 819 -3.03 -9.63 2.86
CA LEU A 819 -2.46 -10.70 3.68
C LEU A 819 -1.86 -11.81 2.81
N ALA A 820 -2.52 -12.15 1.70
CA ALA A 820 -2.03 -13.16 0.75
C ALA A 820 -0.87 -12.65 -0.12
N ALA A 821 -0.78 -11.33 -0.35
CA ALA A 821 0.28 -10.72 -1.13
C ALA A 821 1.66 -10.77 -0.44
N PRO A 822 2.76 -10.92 -1.20
CA PRO A 822 4.11 -10.88 -0.65
C PRO A 822 4.37 -9.55 0.08
N ALA A 823 5.25 -9.59 1.09
CA ALA A 823 5.59 -8.40 1.84
C ALA A 823 6.31 -7.38 0.95
N LEU A 824 5.82 -6.14 0.96
CA LEU A 824 6.48 -5.03 0.29
C LEU A 824 7.88 -4.78 0.89
N PRO A 825 8.85 -4.33 0.07
CA PRO A 825 10.20 -4.02 0.54
C PRO A 825 10.19 -2.90 1.59
N ARG A 826 11.30 -2.78 2.33
CA ARG A 826 11.48 -1.77 3.37
C ARG A 826 11.38 -0.34 2.82
N ARG A 827 12.00 -0.11 1.66
CA ARG A 827 12.03 1.15 0.93
C ARG A 827 11.51 0.92 -0.47
N LEU A 828 10.64 1.81 -0.94
CA LEU A 828 10.00 1.69 -2.25
C LEU A 828 9.82 3.07 -2.87
N GLU A 829 9.90 3.09 -4.20
CA GLU A 829 9.69 4.28 -5.02
C GLU A 829 8.40 4.13 -5.80
N THR A 830 7.66 5.22 -5.94
CA THR A 830 6.41 5.27 -6.70
C THR A 830 6.42 6.47 -7.63
N PHE A 831 5.80 6.33 -8.80
CA PHE A 831 5.66 7.44 -9.75
C PHE A 831 4.18 7.65 -10.09
N GLY A 832 3.71 8.87 -9.86
CA GLY A 832 2.30 9.22 -10.01
C GLY A 832 1.47 8.75 -8.83
N LEU A 833 0.50 7.87 -9.09
CA LEU A 833 -0.39 7.32 -8.06
C LEU A 833 0.32 6.22 -7.27
N PRO A 834 0.51 6.36 -5.94
CA PRO A 834 1.29 5.39 -5.15
C PRO A 834 0.73 3.97 -5.13
N SER A 835 -0.55 3.80 -5.43
CA SER A 835 -1.21 2.48 -5.49
C SER A 835 -0.93 1.72 -6.78
N LEU A 836 -0.41 2.37 -7.83
CA LEU A 836 -0.11 1.73 -9.12
C LEU A 836 1.30 1.15 -9.13
N GLY A 837 1.49 0.05 -9.88
CA GLY A 837 2.79 -0.61 -10.02
C GLY A 837 3.23 -1.46 -8.82
N LEU A 838 2.62 -1.34 -7.64
CA LEU A 838 2.99 -2.11 -6.44
C LEU A 838 2.78 -3.63 -6.56
N SER A 839 1.90 -4.06 -7.46
CA SER A 839 1.63 -5.47 -7.74
C SER A 839 2.50 -6.03 -8.87
N SER A 840 3.32 -5.18 -9.53
CA SER A 840 4.20 -5.62 -10.59
C SER A 840 5.48 -6.22 -9.99
N PRO A 841 5.95 -7.40 -10.45
CA PRO A 841 7.21 -8.00 -9.99
C PRO A 841 8.45 -7.13 -10.30
N SER A 842 8.26 -6.05 -11.06
CA SER A 842 9.28 -5.08 -11.50
C SER A 842 9.36 -3.80 -10.65
N VAL A 843 8.72 -3.72 -9.46
CA VAL A 843 9.03 -2.62 -8.54
C VAL A 843 10.53 -2.70 -8.24
N PRO A 844 11.34 -1.69 -8.63
CA PRO A 844 12.76 -1.71 -8.34
C PRO A 844 12.90 -1.67 -6.82
N SER A 845 13.24 -2.80 -6.22
CA SER A 845 13.77 -2.79 -4.87
C SER A 845 15.18 -2.24 -5.01
N PHE A 846 15.44 -1.07 -4.41
CA PHE A 846 16.77 -0.47 -4.41
C PHE A 846 17.84 -1.44 -3.87
N GLU A 847 17.44 -2.41 -3.03
CA GLU A 847 18.30 -3.51 -2.55
C GLU A 847 18.78 -4.45 -3.67
N ALA A 848 18.00 -4.67 -4.72
CA ALA A 848 18.41 -5.48 -5.87
C ALA A 848 19.50 -4.78 -6.70
N GLU A 849 19.35 -3.48 -7.00
CA GLU A 849 20.33 -2.71 -7.78
C GLU A 849 21.62 -2.42 -7.00
N LEU A 850 21.54 -2.18 -5.68
CA LEU A 850 22.73 -1.91 -4.87
C LEU A 850 23.61 -3.15 -4.65
N SER A 851 23.01 -4.35 -4.65
CA SER A 851 23.76 -5.61 -4.60
C SER A 851 24.63 -5.80 -5.84
N THR A 852 24.24 -5.21 -6.97
CA THR A 852 24.98 -5.26 -8.23
C THR A 852 26.09 -4.20 -8.28
N ASP A 853 25.83 -2.99 -7.79
CA ASP A 853 26.77 -1.85 -7.90
C ASP A 853 27.82 -1.76 -6.77
N LEU A 854 27.56 -2.27 -5.57
CA LEU A 854 28.54 -2.23 -4.46
C LEU A 854 29.52 -3.41 -4.44
N GLY A 855 29.44 -4.34 -5.41
CA GLY A 855 30.24 -5.57 -5.36
C GLY A 855 30.02 -6.35 -4.07
N ILE A 856 28.87 -6.16 -3.41
CA ILE A 856 28.40 -7.04 -2.36
C ILE A 856 27.90 -8.26 -3.10
N SER A 857 28.83 -9.17 -3.43
CA SER A 857 28.48 -10.54 -3.77
C SER A 857 27.38 -10.95 -2.81
N GLN A 858 26.25 -11.43 -3.35
CA GLN A 858 25.43 -12.38 -2.61
C GLN A 858 26.44 -13.31 -1.94
N VAL A 859 26.47 -13.33 -0.61
CA VAL A 859 27.28 -14.29 0.12
C VAL A 859 26.63 -15.63 -0.18
N THR A 860 27.02 -16.21 -1.31
CA THR A 860 26.81 -17.59 -1.66
C THR A 860 27.58 -18.40 -0.62
N ASP A 861 26.80 -19.10 0.21
CA ASP A 861 27.07 -20.43 0.75
C ASP A 861 28.54 -20.80 0.90
N SER A 862 29.08 -20.59 2.10
CA SER A 862 30.23 -21.39 2.56
C SER A 862 30.46 -21.44 4.07
N ASN A 863 29.79 -20.63 4.90
CA ASN A 863 30.15 -20.59 6.34
C ASN A 863 29.04 -20.84 7.36
N ASP A 864 27.78 -21.11 6.97
CA ASP A 864 26.67 -21.38 7.92
C ASP A 864 26.64 -20.39 9.11
N THR A 865 27.15 -19.17 8.90
CA THR A 865 27.43 -18.19 9.95
C THR A 865 26.93 -16.84 9.48
N TRP A 866 26.08 -16.23 10.29
CA TRP A 866 25.51 -14.90 10.08
C TRP A 866 26.01 -13.95 11.16
N GLN A 867 26.16 -12.69 10.78
CA GLN A 867 26.61 -11.63 11.66
C GLN A 867 25.52 -10.57 11.75
N GLY A 868 25.01 -10.35 12.95
CA GLY A 868 24.10 -9.26 13.28
C GLY A 868 24.67 -8.38 14.38
N THR A 869 23.79 -7.62 15.03
CA THR A 869 24.11 -6.78 16.17
C THR A 869 23.78 -7.50 17.47
N GLY A 870 24.80 -7.78 18.29
CA GLY A 870 24.64 -8.33 19.64
C GLY A 870 23.85 -7.37 20.53
N CYS A 871 22.64 -7.78 20.92
CA CYS A 871 21.72 -6.96 21.70
C CYS A 871 21.74 -7.32 23.18
N ALA A 872 21.69 -8.61 23.51
CA ALA A 872 21.71 -9.09 24.90
C ALA A 872 22.74 -10.20 25.05
N PRO A 873 23.72 -10.08 25.98
CA PRO A 873 24.84 -11.00 26.05
C PRO A 873 24.45 -12.38 26.57
N GLY A 874 25.14 -13.41 26.06
CA GLY A 874 25.02 -14.79 26.48
C GLY A 874 25.16 -15.72 25.28
N MET A 875 25.42 -16.99 25.53
CA MET A 875 25.66 -17.98 24.47
C MET A 875 24.74 -19.17 24.68
N VAL A 876 23.93 -19.48 23.66
CA VAL A 876 22.90 -20.52 23.71
C VAL A 876 22.87 -21.28 22.39
N GLN A 877 22.40 -22.52 22.46
CA GLN A 877 22.16 -23.37 21.30
C GLN A 877 20.71 -23.86 21.36
N GLY A 878 20.05 -23.94 20.21
CA GLY A 878 18.69 -24.44 20.14
C GLY A 878 18.13 -24.51 18.73
N ARG A 879 16.94 -25.10 18.62
CA ARG A 879 16.19 -25.18 17.37
C ARG A 879 15.52 -23.86 17.04
N VAL A 880 15.64 -23.46 15.79
CA VAL A 880 14.96 -22.32 15.20
C VAL A 880 13.46 -22.57 15.23
N CYS A 881 12.73 -21.61 15.79
CA CYS A 881 11.29 -21.51 15.70
C CYS A 881 10.91 -20.16 15.09
N LEU A 882 10.42 -20.20 13.86
CA LEU A 882 9.97 -19.05 13.09
C LEU A 882 8.61 -18.59 13.61
N VAL A 883 8.57 -17.33 14.05
CA VAL A 883 7.36 -16.71 14.61
C VAL A 883 6.91 -15.59 13.69
N SER A 884 6.08 -15.93 12.70
CA SER A 884 5.44 -14.96 11.80
C SER A 884 4.20 -14.30 12.42
N HIS A 885 3.41 -15.07 13.18
CA HIS A 885 2.22 -14.61 13.89
C HIS A 885 2.32 -14.93 15.39
N PRO A 886 2.96 -14.08 16.21
CA PRO A 886 3.26 -14.36 17.62
C PRO A 886 2.04 -14.75 18.44
N ARG A 887 0.88 -14.17 18.12
CA ARG A 887 -0.38 -14.45 18.81
C ARG A 887 -0.91 -15.85 18.52
N GLN A 888 -1.01 -16.21 17.23
CA GLN A 888 -1.43 -17.55 16.82
C GLN A 888 -0.44 -18.59 17.33
N TRP A 889 0.85 -18.26 17.33
CA TRP A 889 1.88 -19.10 17.90
C TRP A 889 1.64 -19.37 19.38
N LEU A 890 1.44 -18.34 20.22
CA LEU A 890 1.14 -18.47 21.66
C LEU A 890 -0.12 -19.28 21.93
N GLN A 891 -1.20 -19.06 21.16
CA GLN A 891 -2.46 -19.80 21.34
C GLN A 891 -2.32 -21.29 21.02
N ARG A 892 -1.44 -21.65 20.08
CA ARG A 892 -1.13 -23.04 19.72
C ARG A 892 -0.16 -23.71 20.69
N GLN A 893 0.57 -22.96 21.52
CA GLN A 893 1.46 -23.54 22.51
C GLN A 893 0.64 -24.19 23.65
N GLY A 894 0.74 -25.50 23.77
CA GLY A 894 0.24 -26.28 24.91
C GLY A 894 1.31 -26.44 26.01
N ALA A 895 1.07 -27.36 26.95
CA ALA A 895 2.07 -27.71 27.96
C ALA A 895 3.40 -28.15 27.30
N PRO A 896 4.55 -27.70 27.83
CA PRO A 896 5.84 -28.21 27.41
C PRO A 896 5.88 -29.73 27.59
N LYS A 897 6.34 -30.43 26.55
CA LYS A 897 6.66 -31.86 26.65
C LYS A 897 7.88 -32.00 27.59
N GLU A 898 7.93 -33.06 28.37
CA GLU A 898 8.99 -33.31 29.38
C GLU A 898 10.41 -33.30 28.78
N ASN A 899 10.52 -33.50 27.45
CA ASN A 899 11.74 -33.42 26.65
C ASN A 899 11.69 -32.30 25.58
N GLN A 900 11.08 -31.15 25.85
CA GLN A 900 11.04 -30.06 24.88
C GLN A 900 12.44 -29.46 24.68
N GLU A 901 12.95 -29.57 23.45
CA GLU A 901 14.26 -29.06 23.07
C GLU A 901 14.35 -27.53 23.21
N PRO A 902 15.56 -27.00 23.47
CA PRO A 902 15.81 -25.56 23.53
C PRO A 902 15.36 -24.87 22.23
N GLN A 903 14.48 -23.85 22.33
CA GLN A 903 13.99 -23.11 21.17
C GLN A 903 14.61 -21.72 21.08
N ILE A 904 15.02 -21.34 19.87
CA ILE A 904 15.49 -20.00 19.51
C ILE A 904 14.40 -19.38 18.65
N LEU A 905 13.74 -18.34 19.18
CA LEU A 905 12.68 -17.66 18.45
C LEU A 905 13.28 -16.75 17.39
N VAL A 906 12.76 -16.84 16.17
CA VAL A 906 13.24 -16.08 15.01
C VAL A 906 12.06 -15.32 14.40
N ALA A 907 12.17 -14.01 14.24
CA ALA A 907 11.10 -13.17 13.69
C ALA A 907 11.61 -11.98 12.88
N THR A 908 10.74 -11.41 12.04
CA THR A 908 11.06 -10.23 11.25
C THR A 908 11.21 -8.97 12.13
N SER A 909 10.30 -8.79 13.08
CA SER A 909 10.31 -7.65 14.00
C SER A 909 9.68 -8.04 15.34
N THR A 910 9.94 -7.25 16.38
CA THR A 910 9.39 -7.48 17.71
C THR A 910 8.78 -6.21 18.29
N ASP A 911 7.80 -6.38 19.16
CA ASP A 911 7.11 -5.30 19.87
C ASP A 911 7.11 -5.57 21.39
N PRO A 912 6.77 -4.59 22.25
CA PRO A 912 6.80 -4.77 23.69
C PRO A 912 5.96 -5.94 24.24
N GLY A 913 4.89 -6.36 23.55
CA GLY A 913 4.06 -7.50 23.92
C GLY A 913 4.78 -8.85 23.89
N TRP A 914 5.96 -8.93 23.25
CA TRP A 914 6.78 -10.13 23.18
C TRP A 914 7.29 -10.65 24.53
N VAL A 915 7.14 -9.87 25.60
CA VAL A 915 7.43 -10.32 26.96
C VAL A 915 6.70 -11.63 27.33
N LEU A 916 5.54 -11.91 26.73
CA LEU A 916 4.81 -13.16 26.94
C LEU A 916 5.47 -14.38 26.25
N LEU A 917 6.28 -14.15 25.21
CA LEU A 917 6.99 -15.20 24.47
C LEU A 917 8.34 -15.54 25.09
N PHE A 918 9.01 -14.59 25.76
CA PHE A 918 10.36 -14.78 26.29
C PHE A 918 10.53 -16.01 27.19
N PRO A 919 9.56 -16.40 28.05
CA PRO A 919 9.70 -17.61 28.85
C PRO A 919 9.85 -18.91 28.03
N HIS A 920 9.37 -18.89 26.79
CA HIS A 920 9.46 -20.01 25.85
C HIS A 920 10.78 -20.02 25.05
N ALA A 921 11.53 -18.92 25.06
CA ALA A 921 12.76 -18.75 24.29
C ALA A 921 14.01 -19.05 25.13
N GLN A 922 15.02 -19.66 24.52
CA GLN A 922 16.39 -19.67 25.03
C GLN A 922 17.28 -18.62 24.36
N GLY A 923 16.90 -18.17 23.17
CA GLY A 923 17.52 -17.05 22.47
C GLY A 923 16.54 -16.41 21.50
N LEU A 924 16.85 -15.19 21.07
CA LEU A 924 16.01 -14.41 20.16
C LEU A 924 16.83 -13.87 18.99
N LEU A 925 16.38 -14.16 17.76
CA LEU A 925 16.93 -13.62 16.52
C LEU A 925 15.88 -12.76 15.83
N VAL A 926 16.25 -11.53 15.48
CA VAL A 926 15.31 -10.60 14.84
C VAL A 926 15.93 -9.98 13.60
N GLU A 927 15.20 -9.98 12.48
CA GLU A 927 15.68 -9.32 11.25
C GLU A 927 15.83 -7.81 11.45
N ARG A 928 14.82 -7.20 12.07
CA ARG A 928 14.72 -5.75 12.25
C ARG A 928 14.69 -5.42 13.74
N GLY A 929 15.68 -4.67 14.18
CA GLY A 929 15.73 -4.15 15.54
C GLY A 929 17.05 -3.47 15.82
N SER A 930 17.09 -2.71 16.91
CA SER A 930 18.30 -2.05 17.38
C SER A 930 18.64 -2.46 18.81
N VAL A 931 19.87 -2.18 19.21
CA VAL A 931 20.34 -2.29 20.60
C VAL A 931 19.46 -1.49 21.58
N LEU A 932 18.81 -0.43 21.10
CA LEU A 932 17.91 0.41 21.91
C LEU A 932 16.44 0.03 21.78
N SER A 933 16.14 -1.06 21.07
CA SER A 933 14.79 -1.58 21.01
C SER A 933 14.34 -2.00 22.40
N HIS A 934 13.04 -1.85 22.61
CA HIS A 934 12.40 -2.21 23.87
C HIS A 934 12.71 -3.66 24.28
N VAL A 935 12.59 -4.56 23.31
CA VAL A 935 12.84 -6.00 23.47
C VAL A 935 14.29 -6.29 23.79
N ALA A 936 15.25 -5.57 23.21
CA ALA A 936 16.66 -5.70 23.57
C ALA A 936 16.95 -5.28 25.02
N ILE A 937 16.24 -4.29 25.55
CA ILE A 937 16.36 -3.90 26.97
C ILE A 937 15.81 -5.02 27.85
N VAL A 938 14.59 -5.49 27.59
CA VAL A 938 13.96 -6.53 28.42
C VAL A 938 14.73 -7.86 28.34
N ALA A 939 15.20 -8.25 27.16
CA ALA A 939 16.00 -9.46 26.98
C ALA A 939 17.28 -9.45 27.85
N ARG A 940 17.98 -8.30 27.95
CA ARG A 940 19.15 -8.16 28.85
C ARG A 940 18.81 -8.34 30.31
N GLU A 941 17.72 -7.72 30.74
CA GLU A 941 17.27 -7.77 32.15
C GLU A 941 16.85 -9.19 32.54
N LEU A 942 16.32 -9.95 31.58
CA LEU A 942 15.97 -11.37 31.76
C LEU A 942 17.14 -12.33 31.50
N GLY A 943 18.31 -11.83 31.08
CA GLY A 943 19.45 -12.66 30.70
C GLY A 943 19.22 -13.53 29.47
N LEU A 944 18.26 -13.18 28.61
CA LEU A 944 17.93 -13.88 27.36
C LEU A 944 18.87 -13.39 26.24
N PRO A 945 19.74 -14.24 25.67
CA PRO A 945 20.61 -13.86 24.56
C PRO A 945 19.82 -13.42 23.33
N MET A 946 20.21 -12.27 22.75
CA MET A 946 19.50 -11.68 21.62
C MET A 946 20.45 -11.11 20.59
N VAL A 947 20.18 -11.37 19.32
CA VAL A 947 20.82 -10.76 18.15
C VAL A 947 19.75 -10.11 17.28
N SER A 948 19.97 -8.86 16.87
CA SER A 948 19.09 -8.14 15.94
C SER A 948 19.84 -7.75 14.67
N ASP A 949 19.15 -7.11 13.72
CA ASP A 949 19.75 -6.60 12.49
C ASP A 949 20.42 -7.74 11.68
N LEU A 950 19.67 -8.83 11.53
CA LEU A 950 20.05 -10.01 10.73
C LEU A 950 19.21 -10.04 9.45
N PRO A 951 19.68 -9.45 8.34
CA PRO A 951 18.89 -9.36 7.12
C PRO A 951 18.48 -10.76 6.65
N ASN A 952 17.20 -10.92 6.28
CA ASN A 952 16.65 -12.13 5.69
C ASN A 952 16.75 -13.40 6.57
N VAL A 953 16.99 -13.28 7.89
CA VAL A 953 17.15 -14.45 8.76
C VAL A 953 15.93 -15.38 8.78
N THR A 954 14.72 -14.86 8.58
CA THR A 954 13.49 -15.67 8.51
C THR A 954 13.35 -16.46 7.21
N THR A 955 14.09 -16.07 6.16
CA THR A 955 14.18 -16.82 4.90
C THR A 955 15.41 -17.73 4.82
N LEU A 956 16.49 -17.35 5.51
CA LEU A 956 17.76 -18.07 5.51
C LEU A 956 17.74 -19.28 6.46
N LEU A 957 17.12 -19.12 7.64
CA LEU A 957 16.90 -20.20 8.60
C LEU A 957 15.54 -20.84 8.38
N LYS A 958 15.49 -22.18 8.44
CA LYS A 958 14.25 -22.95 8.33
C LYS A 958 13.78 -23.40 9.72
N GLU A 959 12.46 -23.61 9.85
CA GLU A 959 11.88 -24.18 11.06
C GLU A 959 12.58 -25.50 11.43
N GLY A 960 13.07 -25.60 12.66
CA GLY A 960 13.77 -26.79 13.18
C GLY A 960 15.29 -26.83 12.96
N ASP A 961 15.88 -25.89 12.21
CA ASP A 961 17.34 -25.77 12.09
C ASP A 961 17.99 -25.59 13.48
N TRP A 962 19.15 -26.19 13.73
CA TRP A 962 19.90 -25.94 14.97
C TRP A 962 20.86 -24.77 14.78
N VAL A 963 20.87 -23.83 15.73
CA VAL A 963 21.77 -22.68 15.69
C VAL A 963 22.43 -22.42 17.04
N ALA A 964 23.69 -22.01 17.02
CA ALA A 964 24.42 -21.40 18.12
C ALA A 964 24.34 -19.88 18.00
N VAL A 965 23.99 -19.20 19.10
CA VAL A 965 23.79 -17.75 19.14
C VAL A 965 24.69 -17.15 20.22
N ASP A 966 25.55 -16.22 19.82
CA ASP A 966 26.31 -15.36 20.72
C ASP A 966 25.71 -13.94 20.69
N GLY A 967 24.87 -13.66 21.69
CA GLY A 967 24.20 -12.38 21.83
C GLY A 967 25.12 -11.21 22.24
N ARG A 968 26.40 -11.48 22.57
CA ARG A 968 27.40 -10.43 22.83
C ARG A 968 28.08 -9.98 21.53
N THR A 969 28.56 -10.92 20.73
CA THR A 969 29.26 -10.61 19.47
C THR A 969 28.32 -10.39 18.30
N GLY A 970 27.06 -10.86 18.41
CA GLY A 970 26.09 -10.82 17.32
C GLY A 970 26.26 -11.95 16.32
N ARG A 971 27.08 -12.96 16.62
CA ARG A 971 27.33 -14.10 15.74
C ARG A 971 26.24 -15.16 15.92
N VAL A 972 25.71 -15.64 14.80
CA VAL A 972 24.78 -16.77 14.72
C VAL A 972 25.39 -17.82 13.81
N GLN A 973 25.42 -19.09 14.21
CA GLN A 973 25.98 -20.15 13.41
C GLN A 973 25.03 -21.35 13.37
N ARG A 974 24.70 -21.87 12.19
CA ARG A 974 23.99 -23.13 12.05
C ARG A 974 24.92 -24.27 12.46
N ILE A 975 24.40 -25.18 13.27
CA ILE A 975 25.13 -26.32 13.81
C ILE A 975 24.34 -27.60 13.54
N SER A 976 24.99 -28.75 13.65
CA SER A 976 24.32 -30.04 13.60
C SER A 976 23.76 -30.40 14.99
N PRO A 977 22.69 -31.21 15.10
CA PRO A 977 22.09 -31.58 16.39
C PRO A 977 23.02 -32.33 17.36
N GLU A 978 24.19 -32.78 16.90
CA GLU A 978 25.12 -33.66 17.62
C GLU A 978 26.41 -32.96 18.10
N SER A 979 26.53 -31.64 17.97
CA SER A 979 27.76 -30.88 18.28
C SER A 979 27.75 -30.14 19.62
#